data_AF-A0A358J1T1-F1
#
_entry.id   AF-A0A358J1T1-F1
#
_cell.length_a   1.000
_cell.length_b   1.000
_cell.length_c   1.000
_cell.angle_alpha   90.00
_cell.angle_beta   90.00
_cell.angle_gamma   90.00
#
_symmetry.space_group_name_H-M   'P 1'
#
loop_
_entity.id
_entity.type
_entity.pdbx_description
1 polymer ?
#
loop_
_entity_poly.entity_id
_entity_poly.type
_entity_poly.pdbx_seq_one_letter_code
_entity_poly.pdbx_strand_id
1 'polypeptide(L)'
;MRILLATAVAIAPLMVAAGAQAEQVISNGRTTPISTSTANNGARDDVRIANGGSIAVTSGSAVTLDSSNSVKLDAGSKIDMLKAADGATGILANGGNTGDITIGGAITITDAIDEYKDEDKDGDLDGPFAEGTNRYGVRVTGASPLTGNIRIENSGSIRVEGNNSAGLSVEAPLTGNIFSMGQINVIGDNGYGVRTTGDVSGDVTLLGGIGVVGENSTGVAIDGDVGGQVKIQGAVTATGYRYTTAPPSKPTTGEPWPGQTYLENLDEDDLLQGGPAVRIAGDVGKGVVFDAPPPPLPPDASEEEKKDPDRDKDGIPDAQETTATIRSFGGAPAVLVGSTEKAITLGAAGAGDSAYGLINRGSIEAAGVYKDVDAKAVQIGGTGQAVTVAGGFRNEGTIVSSAVSANSSTVLVGSGASLPTIFNSGAIQSSIASSDADTASGVLIQSGANVGSISNSGNIAVAVNGSKGSAVAIRDESGTLSTIDNTGRIIAVVTPEKDVAKTGSAIAVDVSANTTGVTLVQDGVVIPDHKLPDADGDGVPDANEPMIVGDIRFGSGADVLDVRNGTVNGDISFGTGADRLSISGGAVVTGKLSNDDGQLDINISKGVLDAQQTASLDISSLNVGEDGKLIVTLDEATADEFRYNVSGSADLAGAGSLGVRFNSLIAAEGTTSFKVIKAGDLNAGGLTSEQLQSNSPYAFVVEIGDVTANELSIDARRITAEEAKMINSEAAAYDVLYAGLADNEVIRAALLNQTDREGFFRIYQQLLPEHSGGPLLSLASGVDAVTRALTGRNAAAAPGETSAWVQEINFYADKDKTDTYGFRSEGFGLAGGVERGTSMGAFGITAAFTSSDLEDPESAAEEVLSASLLELGLYWRAQGQYWTTWALAAGGYASFSATRKVVAEG
;
A
#
# COMPACT_ATOMS: atom_id res chain seq x y z
N MET A 1 19.62 -20.70 -94.50
CA MET A 1 18.77 -19.68 -95.16
C MET A 1 18.88 -18.37 -94.40
N ARG A 2 19.24 -17.28 -95.11
CA ARG A 2 18.95 -15.82 -94.94
C ARG A 2 18.60 -15.32 -93.51
N ILE A 3 19.43 -14.51 -92.83
CA ILE A 3 19.73 -13.05 -92.96
C ILE A 3 18.51 -12.12 -92.88
N LEU A 4 18.59 -11.14 -91.94
CA LEU A 4 18.22 -9.70 -91.91
C LEU A 4 17.35 -9.34 -90.68
N LEU A 5 17.38 -8.16 -90.05
CA LEU A 5 18.29 -7.01 -89.88
C LEU A 5 17.47 -5.95 -89.08
N ALA A 6 18.13 -5.14 -88.24
CA ALA A 6 17.70 -3.81 -87.69
C ALA A 6 16.43 -3.78 -86.78
N THR A 7 16.43 -3.11 -85.62
CA THR A 7 16.71 -1.68 -85.45
C THR A 7 17.03 -1.38 -83.97
N ALA A 8 18.15 -0.72 -83.71
CA ALA A 8 18.49 -0.10 -82.44
C ALA A 8 18.08 1.38 -82.48
N VAL A 9 17.37 1.86 -81.46
CA VAL A 9 17.07 3.28 -81.26
C VAL A 9 17.68 3.73 -79.94
N ALA A 10 18.69 4.57 -80.08
CA ALA A 10 19.24 5.60 -79.20
C ALA A 10 18.92 5.54 -77.69
N ILE A 11 19.93 5.12 -76.93
CA ILE A 11 20.20 5.59 -75.57
C ILE A 11 20.79 7.01 -75.71
N ALA A 12 20.06 8.01 -75.24
CA ALA A 12 20.58 9.32 -74.86
C ALA A 12 19.99 9.65 -73.47
N PRO A 13 20.80 10.11 -72.51
CA PRO A 13 20.32 10.40 -71.16
C PRO A 13 19.57 11.73 -71.18
N LEU A 14 18.26 11.69 -70.92
CA LEU A 14 17.57 12.86 -70.40
C LEU A 14 18.00 12.99 -68.93
N MET A 15 19.02 13.82 -68.68
CA MET A 15 19.24 14.39 -67.37
C MET A 15 18.03 15.28 -67.03
N VAL A 16 17.02 14.68 -66.42
CA VAL A 16 16.15 15.42 -65.52
C VAL A 16 16.97 15.56 -64.25
N ALA A 17 17.47 16.77 -64.02
CA ALA A 17 17.99 17.17 -62.72
C ALA A 17 16.87 16.95 -61.70
N ALA A 18 16.88 15.81 -61.02
CA ALA A 18 16.43 15.78 -59.65
C ALA A 18 17.35 16.76 -58.94
N GLY A 19 16.84 17.95 -58.63
CA GLY A 19 17.54 18.86 -57.75
C GLY A 19 17.84 18.07 -56.49
N ALA A 20 19.11 17.69 -56.29
CA ALA A 20 19.59 17.45 -54.96
C ALA A 20 19.22 18.71 -54.18
N GLN A 21 18.29 18.59 -53.23
CA GLN A 21 18.12 19.64 -52.24
C GLN A 21 19.53 19.85 -51.67
N ALA A 22 20.11 21.01 -51.95
CA ALA A 22 21.33 21.38 -51.27
C ALA A 22 20.96 21.36 -49.79
N GLU A 23 21.77 20.70 -48.98
CA GLU A 23 21.76 20.86 -47.53
C GLU A 23 23.23 21.11 -47.16
N GLN A 24 23.48 22.04 -46.23
CA GLN A 24 24.82 22.24 -45.71
C GLN A 24 25.13 21.13 -44.70
N VAL A 25 25.94 20.17 -45.13
CA VAL A 25 26.38 19.06 -44.29
C VAL A 25 27.66 19.41 -43.52
N ILE A 26 27.65 19.24 -42.21
CA ILE A 26 28.81 19.33 -41.32
C ILE A 26 29.20 17.90 -40.94
N SER A 27 30.29 17.39 -41.51
CA SER A 27 30.76 16.02 -41.31
C SER A 27 32.07 15.91 -40.52
N ASN A 28 32.57 17.03 -40.00
CA ASN A 28 33.80 17.15 -39.22
C ASN A 28 33.65 18.24 -38.15
N GLY A 29 34.69 18.43 -37.33
CA GLY A 29 34.69 19.43 -36.27
C GLY A 29 34.70 20.87 -36.80
N ARG A 30 33.80 21.68 -36.25
CA ARG A 30 33.65 23.13 -36.49
C ARG A 30 33.72 23.88 -35.16
N THR A 31 34.36 25.04 -35.14
CA THR A 31 34.52 25.88 -33.93
C THR A 31 33.82 27.24 -34.04
N THR A 32 32.94 27.40 -35.02
CA THR A 32 32.19 28.63 -35.28
C THR A 32 30.70 28.33 -35.40
N PRO A 33 29.82 29.27 -35.03
CA PRO A 33 28.38 29.13 -35.25
C PRO A 33 27.99 28.92 -36.72
N ILE A 34 26.78 28.43 -36.96
CA ILE A 34 26.16 28.38 -38.29
C ILE A 34 24.68 28.82 -38.20
N SER A 35 24.20 29.51 -39.24
CA SER A 35 22.80 29.91 -39.34
C SER A 35 22.21 29.46 -40.67
N THR A 36 20.96 29.02 -40.67
CA THR A 36 20.27 28.58 -41.91
C THR A 36 20.25 29.67 -42.98
N SER A 37 20.20 30.96 -42.60
CA SER A 37 20.17 32.08 -43.55
C SER A 37 21.46 32.26 -44.36
N THR A 38 22.57 31.68 -43.89
CA THR A 38 23.91 31.81 -44.47
C THR A 38 24.64 30.48 -44.65
N ALA A 39 23.95 29.37 -44.40
CA ALA A 39 24.54 28.03 -44.29
C ALA A 39 25.30 27.61 -45.55
N ASN A 40 24.83 28.00 -46.74
CA ASN A 40 25.48 27.67 -48.01
C ASN A 40 26.27 28.86 -48.57
N ASN A 41 27.46 29.08 -48.01
CA ASN A 41 28.38 30.15 -48.43
C ASN A 41 27.71 31.55 -48.48
N GLY A 42 26.86 31.86 -47.50
CA GLY A 42 26.11 33.11 -47.42
C GLY A 42 24.72 33.08 -48.08
N ALA A 43 24.33 31.98 -48.71
CA ALA A 43 22.95 31.71 -49.11
C ALA A 43 22.20 30.89 -48.06
N ARG A 44 20.86 30.93 -48.12
CA ARG A 44 19.98 30.18 -47.23
C ARG A 44 20.02 28.70 -47.56
N ASP A 45 20.09 27.84 -46.55
CA ASP A 45 20.09 26.39 -46.73
C ASP A 45 19.71 25.64 -45.45
N ASP A 46 19.34 24.37 -45.59
CA ASP A 46 19.18 23.45 -44.47
C ASP A 46 20.54 23.19 -43.81
N VAL A 47 20.55 22.99 -42.50
CA VAL A 47 21.77 22.65 -41.74
C VAL A 47 21.68 21.22 -41.25
N ARG A 48 22.59 20.36 -41.69
CA ARG A 48 22.70 18.98 -41.20
C ARG A 48 24.06 18.72 -40.58
N ILE A 49 24.11 18.29 -39.33
CA ILE A 49 25.32 17.76 -38.70
C ILE A 49 25.29 16.23 -38.85
N ALA A 50 26.15 15.72 -39.73
CA ALA A 50 26.22 14.29 -40.01
C ALA A 50 26.90 13.51 -38.87
N ASN A 51 26.79 12.18 -38.89
CA ASN A 51 27.52 11.30 -37.98
C ASN A 51 29.03 11.64 -37.95
N GLY A 52 29.59 11.84 -36.76
CA GLY A 52 31.00 12.26 -36.56
C GLY A 52 31.26 13.77 -36.78
N GLY A 53 30.28 14.52 -37.29
CA GLY A 53 30.32 15.98 -37.33
C GLY A 53 30.12 16.59 -35.95
N SER A 54 30.76 17.73 -35.68
CA SER A 54 30.60 18.43 -34.42
C SER A 54 30.70 19.95 -34.53
N ILE A 55 30.00 20.67 -33.65
CA ILE A 55 30.19 22.11 -33.44
C ILE A 55 30.62 22.35 -32.00
N ALA A 56 31.74 23.05 -31.79
CA ALA A 56 32.28 23.38 -30.48
C ALA A 56 32.44 24.90 -30.33
N VAL A 57 31.59 25.51 -29.49
CA VAL A 57 31.58 26.97 -29.22
C VAL A 57 31.26 27.20 -27.74
N THR A 58 31.72 28.28 -27.13
CA THR A 58 31.53 28.51 -25.67
C THR A 58 30.54 29.63 -25.34
N SER A 59 29.94 30.27 -26.33
CA SER A 59 28.98 31.38 -26.13
C SER A 59 28.07 31.55 -27.35
N GLY A 60 26.98 32.30 -27.18
CA GLY A 60 25.99 32.54 -28.24
C GLY A 60 25.24 31.28 -28.65
N SER A 61 24.77 31.24 -29.90
CA SER A 61 24.05 30.08 -30.46
C SER A 61 24.97 29.25 -31.36
N ALA A 62 25.04 27.93 -31.19
CA ALA A 62 25.86 27.07 -32.05
C ALA A 62 25.22 26.88 -33.44
N VAL A 63 23.90 26.64 -33.48
CA VAL A 63 23.09 26.62 -34.69
C VAL A 63 21.93 27.61 -34.56
N THR A 64 21.65 28.38 -35.60
CA THR A 64 20.48 29.28 -35.66
C THR A 64 19.56 28.95 -36.83
N LEU A 65 18.28 28.64 -36.57
CA LEU A 65 17.22 28.56 -37.56
C LEU A 65 16.55 29.94 -37.67
N ASP A 66 16.98 30.72 -38.65
CA ASP A 66 16.59 32.11 -38.92
C ASP A 66 16.08 32.34 -40.35
N SER A 67 15.83 31.26 -41.09
CA SER A 67 15.19 31.25 -42.40
C SER A 67 14.31 30.01 -42.55
N SER A 68 13.51 29.92 -43.62
CA SER A 68 12.58 28.80 -43.83
C SER A 68 13.30 27.54 -44.33
N ASN A 69 14.10 26.96 -43.44
CA ASN A 69 15.00 25.83 -43.64
C ASN A 69 15.07 25.00 -42.35
N SER A 70 15.44 23.73 -42.46
CA SER A 70 15.45 22.77 -41.36
C SER A 70 16.84 22.61 -40.73
N VAL A 71 16.86 22.15 -39.48
CA VAL A 71 18.08 21.78 -38.74
C VAL A 71 18.01 20.31 -38.36
N LYS A 72 19.05 19.54 -38.70
CA LYS A 72 19.14 18.12 -38.36
C LYS A 72 20.49 17.76 -37.75
N LEU A 73 20.47 17.08 -36.61
CA LEU A 73 21.61 16.40 -36.02
C LEU A 73 21.41 14.89 -36.23
N ASP A 74 22.27 14.25 -37.00
CA ASP A 74 22.21 12.79 -37.17
C ASP A 74 22.70 12.06 -35.92
N ALA A 75 22.30 10.79 -35.75
CA ALA A 75 22.87 9.91 -34.74
C ALA A 75 24.41 9.90 -34.79
N GLY A 76 25.05 10.14 -33.64
CA GLY A 76 26.51 10.23 -33.51
C GLY A 76 27.13 11.59 -33.88
N SER A 77 26.31 12.61 -34.17
CA SER A 77 26.76 14.01 -34.22
C SER A 77 26.74 14.67 -32.84
N LYS A 78 27.42 15.82 -32.67
CA LYS A 78 27.41 16.55 -31.40
C LYS A 78 27.55 18.07 -31.49
N ILE A 79 26.93 18.78 -30.55
CA ILE A 79 27.19 20.19 -30.23
C ILE A 79 27.76 20.21 -28.81
N ASP A 80 28.99 20.68 -28.66
CA ASP A 80 29.68 20.79 -27.37
C ASP A 80 29.91 22.26 -27.01
N MET A 81 29.25 22.72 -25.96
CA MET A 81 29.44 24.05 -25.37
C MET A 81 29.94 23.90 -23.93
N LEU A 82 31.22 23.57 -23.81
CA LEU A 82 31.86 23.35 -22.51
C LEU A 82 32.25 24.68 -21.86
N LYS A 83 32.06 24.81 -20.55
CA LYS A 83 32.33 26.04 -19.79
C LYS A 83 31.66 27.25 -20.44
N ALA A 84 30.38 27.07 -20.77
CA ALA A 84 29.66 27.99 -21.61
C ALA A 84 29.35 29.31 -20.86
N ALA A 85 29.42 30.43 -21.57
CA ALA A 85 28.94 31.71 -21.06
C ALA A 85 27.41 31.69 -20.83
N ASP A 86 26.91 32.65 -20.05
CA ASP A 86 25.48 32.88 -19.90
C ASP A 86 24.81 33.11 -21.26
N GLY A 87 23.57 32.63 -21.41
CA GLY A 87 22.83 32.76 -22.68
C GLY A 87 23.22 31.74 -23.76
N ALA A 88 24.19 30.86 -23.51
CA ALA A 88 24.63 29.85 -24.47
C ALA A 88 23.46 28.95 -24.92
N THR A 89 23.31 28.78 -26.23
CA THR A 89 22.22 28.03 -26.83
C THR A 89 22.74 27.03 -27.85
N GLY A 90 22.36 25.76 -27.75
CA GLY A 90 22.74 24.73 -28.73
C GLY A 90 22.09 25.03 -30.09
N ILE A 91 20.76 25.01 -30.13
CA ILE A 91 19.96 25.38 -31.31
C ILE A 91 19.00 26.50 -30.94
N LEU A 92 19.17 27.67 -31.56
CA LEU A 92 18.20 28.77 -31.48
C LEU A 92 17.32 28.75 -32.72
N ALA A 93 16.00 28.74 -32.57
CA ALA A 93 15.06 28.87 -33.67
C ALA A 93 14.23 30.14 -33.52
N ASN A 94 14.13 30.90 -34.60
CA ASN A 94 13.37 32.13 -34.66
C ASN A 94 12.01 31.86 -35.29
N GLY A 95 10.94 32.16 -34.55
CA GLY A 95 9.57 32.16 -35.04
C GLY A 95 9.37 33.09 -36.25
N GLY A 96 8.32 32.83 -37.02
CA GLY A 96 8.08 33.45 -38.34
C GLY A 96 8.76 32.72 -39.50
N ASN A 97 9.44 31.60 -39.23
CA ASN A 97 10.06 30.73 -40.23
C ASN A 97 9.36 29.37 -40.30
N THR A 98 9.68 28.61 -41.35
CA THR A 98 9.22 27.23 -41.53
C THR A 98 10.42 26.28 -41.58
N GLY A 99 10.44 25.23 -40.75
CA GLY A 99 11.52 24.25 -40.75
C GLY A 99 11.43 23.31 -39.56
N ASP A 100 11.82 22.05 -39.78
CA ASP A 100 11.88 21.05 -38.71
C ASP A 100 13.20 21.16 -37.94
N ILE A 101 13.16 20.82 -36.65
CA ILE A 101 14.35 20.63 -35.80
C ILE A 101 14.39 19.16 -35.42
N THR A 102 15.37 18.42 -35.93
CA THR A 102 15.55 16.98 -35.61
C THR A 102 16.87 16.75 -34.90
N ILE A 103 16.84 16.07 -33.75
CA ILE A 103 17.99 15.83 -32.89
C ILE A 103 18.15 14.33 -32.66
N GLY A 104 18.98 13.69 -33.47
CA GLY A 104 19.47 12.33 -33.25
C GLY A 104 20.86 12.28 -32.58
N GLY A 105 21.58 13.40 -32.52
CA GLY A 105 22.90 13.54 -31.87
C GLY A 105 22.84 14.15 -30.46
N ALA A 106 24.00 14.48 -29.91
CA ALA A 106 24.13 15.05 -28.55
C ALA A 106 24.24 16.58 -28.56
N ILE A 107 23.59 17.26 -27.62
CA ILE A 107 23.80 18.67 -27.29
C ILE A 107 24.24 18.74 -25.83
N THR A 108 25.47 19.18 -25.60
CA THR A 108 26.05 19.27 -24.25
C THR A 108 26.44 20.71 -23.97
N ILE A 109 25.84 21.30 -22.94
CA ILE A 109 26.17 22.64 -22.45
C ILE A 109 26.51 22.51 -20.97
N THR A 110 27.78 22.73 -20.60
CA THR A 110 28.24 22.59 -19.22
C THR A 110 28.62 23.94 -18.63
N ASP A 111 28.58 24.02 -17.31
CA ASP A 111 29.09 25.16 -16.57
C ASP A 111 30.63 25.11 -16.43
N ALA A 112 31.16 25.96 -15.53
CA ALA A 112 32.58 26.07 -15.24
C ALA A 112 32.99 25.38 -13.92
N ILE A 113 32.07 24.69 -13.23
CA ILE A 113 32.36 23.96 -11.99
C ILE A 113 33.13 22.68 -12.37
N ASP A 114 34.42 22.66 -12.05
CA ASP A 114 35.29 21.52 -12.35
C ASP A 114 35.23 20.44 -11.26
N GLU A 115 35.02 20.81 -9.99
CA GLU A 115 34.95 19.91 -8.83
C GLU A 115 34.03 20.49 -7.74
N TYR A 116 33.16 19.65 -7.18
CA TYR A 116 32.44 19.93 -5.92
C TYR A 116 33.32 19.49 -4.75
N LYS A 117 33.42 20.33 -3.71
CA LYS A 117 34.27 20.04 -2.55
C LYS A 117 33.40 19.77 -1.33
N ASP A 118 33.88 18.84 -0.52
CA ASP A 118 33.47 18.65 0.87
C ASP A 118 34.31 19.63 1.72
N GLU A 119 33.78 20.81 2.01
CA GLU A 119 34.47 21.91 2.69
C GLU A 119 34.69 21.62 4.18
N ASP A 120 33.74 20.94 4.83
CA ASP A 120 33.76 20.67 6.26
C ASP A 120 34.24 19.25 6.64
N LYS A 121 34.34 18.36 5.64
CA LYS A 121 34.87 16.98 5.68
C LYS A 121 34.01 15.99 6.42
N ASP A 122 32.70 16.20 6.42
CA ASP A 122 31.78 15.29 7.06
C ASP A 122 31.26 14.17 6.12
N GLY A 123 31.50 14.28 4.81
CA GLY A 123 31.32 13.22 3.83
C GLY A 123 30.31 13.52 2.73
N ASP A 124 29.75 14.72 2.65
CA ASP A 124 28.95 15.20 1.52
C ASP A 124 29.64 16.32 0.73
N LEU A 125 29.06 16.69 -0.41
CA LEU A 125 29.66 17.63 -1.34
C LEU A 125 28.89 18.94 -1.26
N ASP A 126 29.59 20.06 -1.10
CA ASP A 126 28.96 21.35 -0.88
C ASP A 126 28.85 22.17 -2.16
N GLY A 127 27.96 23.16 -2.11
CA GLY A 127 27.86 24.24 -3.07
C GLY A 127 26.74 24.07 -4.10
N PRO A 128 26.53 25.09 -4.94
CA PRO A 128 25.37 25.15 -5.84
C PRO A 128 25.42 24.02 -6.88
N PHE A 129 24.26 23.54 -7.34
CA PHE A 129 24.20 22.51 -8.39
C PHE A 129 24.81 22.92 -9.73
N ALA A 130 24.84 24.22 -10.04
CA ALA A 130 25.44 24.73 -11.27
C ALA A 130 25.85 26.21 -11.16
N GLU A 131 26.80 26.64 -12.00
CA GLU A 131 27.17 28.05 -12.19
C GLU A 131 26.65 28.62 -13.52
N GLY A 132 26.35 29.91 -13.54
CA GLY A 132 25.91 30.65 -14.73
C GLY A 132 24.41 30.50 -14.99
N THR A 133 23.91 31.13 -16.05
CA THR A 133 22.45 31.22 -16.25
C THR A 133 21.99 31.31 -17.70
N ASN A 134 20.69 31.05 -17.92
CA ASN A 134 19.98 31.23 -19.17
C ASN A 134 20.58 30.40 -20.31
N ARG A 135 20.92 29.14 -20.05
CA ARG A 135 21.46 28.23 -21.07
C ARG A 135 20.34 27.36 -21.63
N TYR A 136 20.41 27.06 -22.93
CA TYR A 136 19.33 26.36 -23.62
C TYR A 136 19.86 25.29 -24.57
N GLY A 137 19.42 24.04 -24.42
CA GLY A 137 19.72 23.00 -25.42
C GLY A 137 19.11 23.36 -26.77
N VAL A 138 17.79 23.56 -26.76
CA VAL A 138 17.00 24.08 -27.87
C VAL A 138 16.11 25.21 -27.36
N ARG A 139 16.07 26.32 -28.08
CA ARG A 139 15.23 27.47 -27.75
C ARG A 139 14.48 27.98 -28.97
N VAL A 140 13.16 28.08 -28.91
CA VAL A 140 12.32 28.69 -29.94
C VAL A 140 11.82 30.03 -29.44
N THR A 141 12.12 31.13 -30.15
CA THR A 141 11.82 32.50 -29.68
C THR A 141 11.19 33.36 -30.77
N GLY A 142 10.52 34.45 -30.38
CA GLY A 142 9.90 35.40 -31.31
C GLY A 142 8.38 35.49 -31.14
N ALA A 143 7.77 36.51 -31.76
CA ALA A 143 6.32 36.78 -31.63
C ALA A 143 5.45 36.05 -32.67
N SER A 144 6.05 35.56 -33.75
CA SER A 144 5.36 34.82 -34.82
C SER A 144 5.60 33.32 -34.69
N PRO A 145 4.68 32.46 -35.14
CA PRO A 145 4.86 31.02 -34.98
C PRO A 145 6.06 30.47 -35.76
N LEU A 146 6.79 29.51 -35.18
CA LEU A 146 7.62 28.58 -35.96
C LEU A 146 6.68 27.53 -36.57
N THR A 147 6.73 27.31 -37.88
CA THR A 147 5.97 26.23 -38.53
C THR A 147 6.87 25.03 -38.81
N GLY A 148 6.59 23.89 -38.22
CA GLY A 148 7.45 22.71 -38.29
C GLY A 148 7.42 21.91 -37.00
N ASN A 149 8.05 20.75 -36.99
CA ASN A 149 8.10 19.87 -35.83
C ASN A 149 9.44 19.97 -35.11
N ILE A 150 9.41 19.69 -33.81
CA ILE A 150 10.61 19.47 -33.01
C ILE A 150 10.65 17.99 -32.65
N ARG A 151 11.68 17.28 -33.12
CA ARG A 151 11.86 15.85 -32.91
C ARG A 151 13.20 15.56 -32.24
N ILE A 152 13.18 14.97 -31.05
CA ILE A 152 14.36 14.37 -30.43
C ILE A 152 14.24 12.86 -30.63
N GLU A 153 15.12 12.28 -31.44
CA GLU A 153 15.12 10.86 -31.74
C GLU A 153 15.68 10.04 -30.57
N ASN A 154 15.50 8.72 -30.59
CA ASN A 154 15.91 7.83 -29.49
C ASN A 154 17.42 7.92 -29.14
N SER A 155 18.28 8.21 -30.13
CA SER A 155 19.72 8.41 -29.89
C SER A 155 20.09 9.84 -29.48
N GLY A 156 19.13 10.76 -29.52
CA GLY A 156 19.33 12.16 -29.16
C GLY A 156 19.52 12.34 -27.67
N SER A 157 20.41 13.26 -27.28
CA SER A 157 20.58 13.64 -25.88
C SER A 157 20.83 15.14 -25.73
N ILE A 158 20.26 15.72 -24.68
CA ILE A 158 20.43 17.12 -24.32
C ILE A 158 20.86 17.18 -22.84
N ARG A 159 22.02 17.78 -22.57
CA ARG A 159 22.49 18.08 -21.22
C ARG A 159 22.74 19.58 -21.09
N VAL A 160 22.16 20.20 -20.08
CA VAL A 160 22.34 21.63 -19.79
C VAL A 160 22.60 21.82 -18.30
N GLU A 161 23.71 22.46 -17.96
CA GLU A 161 24.01 22.91 -16.59
C GLU A 161 23.89 24.44 -16.55
N GLY A 162 23.24 25.00 -15.52
CA GLY A 162 23.12 26.43 -15.24
C GLY A 162 21.73 26.84 -14.74
N ASN A 163 21.65 27.94 -14.02
CA ASN A 163 20.39 28.42 -13.43
C ASN A 163 19.47 29.09 -14.46
N ASN A 164 18.15 29.08 -14.27
CA ASN A 164 17.17 29.61 -15.24
C ASN A 164 17.37 29.04 -16.66
N SER A 165 17.75 27.77 -16.76
CA SER A 165 18.12 27.11 -18.03
C SER A 165 17.08 26.09 -18.45
N ALA A 166 17.09 25.69 -19.72
CA ALA A 166 16.20 24.65 -20.19
C ALA A 166 16.82 23.68 -21.20
N GLY A 167 16.40 22.43 -21.17
CA GLY A 167 16.74 21.45 -22.21
C GLY A 167 16.09 21.82 -23.53
N LEU A 168 14.76 21.95 -23.52
CA LEU A 168 13.94 22.45 -24.62
C LEU A 168 13.02 23.56 -24.11
N SER A 169 13.13 24.76 -24.67
CA SER A 169 12.24 25.90 -24.38
C SER A 169 11.53 26.36 -25.66
N VAL A 170 10.19 26.34 -25.68
CA VAL A 170 9.35 26.84 -26.77
C VAL A 170 8.59 28.08 -26.31
N GLU A 171 9.13 29.25 -26.62
CA GLU A 171 8.60 30.55 -26.18
C GLU A 171 7.77 31.26 -27.25
N ALA A 172 8.10 31.06 -28.53
CA ALA A 172 7.22 31.43 -29.63
C ALA A 172 6.16 30.35 -29.85
N PRO A 173 4.96 30.68 -30.39
CA PRO A 173 4.02 29.66 -30.81
C PRO A 173 4.66 28.67 -31.80
N LEU A 174 4.30 27.39 -31.69
CA LEU A 174 4.73 26.31 -32.58
C LEU A 174 3.53 25.80 -33.35
N THR A 175 3.53 25.99 -34.67
CA THR A 175 2.59 25.30 -35.57
C THR A 175 3.19 23.96 -36.00
N GLY A 176 2.96 22.93 -35.18
CA GLY A 176 3.49 21.59 -35.36
C GLY A 176 3.47 20.79 -34.07
N ASN A 177 4.22 19.69 -34.04
CA ASN A 177 4.30 18.77 -32.90
C ASN A 177 5.66 18.86 -32.19
N ILE A 178 5.67 18.49 -30.92
CA ILE A 178 6.88 18.16 -30.16
C ILE A 178 6.88 16.64 -29.94
N PHE A 179 7.94 15.95 -30.35
CA PHE A 179 8.08 14.50 -30.18
C PHE A 179 9.49 14.16 -29.67
N SER A 180 9.60 13.61 -28.46
CA SER A 180 10.90 13.31 -27.84
C SER A 180 11.00 11.86 -27.37
N MET A 181 11.94 11.11 -27.92
CA MET A 181 12.37 9.78 -27.43
C MET A 181 13.73 9.82 -26.75
N GLY A 182 14.50 10.90 -26.92
CA GLY A 182 15.85 11.03 -26.38
C GLY A 182 15.89 11.52 -24.93
N GLN A 183 17.09 11.52 -24.35
CA GLN A 183 17.30 11.94 -22.95
C GLN A 183 17.49 13.45 -22.82
N ILE A 184 16.85 14.08 -21.82
CA ILE A 184 17.03 15.49 -21.49
C ILE A 184 17.38 15.61 -20.00
N ASN A 185 18.53 16.21 -19.69
CA ASN A 185 18.98 16.43 -18.32
C ASN A 185 19.32 17.90 -18.10
N VAL A 186 18.75 18.51 -17.06
CA VAL A 186 19.05 19.88 -16.65
C VAL A 186 19.48 19.93 -15.20
N ILE A 187 20.58 20.63 -14.92
CA ILE A 187 21.11 20.80 -13.57
C ILE A 187 21.27 22.30 -13.31
N GLY A 188 20.75 22.76 -12.17
CA GLY A 188 20.73 24.16 -11.77
C GLY A 188 19.34 24.62 -11.34
N ASP A 189 19.29 25.71 -10.60
CA ASP A 189 18.07 26.23 -10.01
C ASP A 189 17.17 26.89 -11.05
N ASN A 190 15.87 26.82 -10.85
CA ASN A 190 14.84 27.35 -11.74
C ASN A 190 14.97 26.78 -13.18
N GLY A 191 15.43 25.53 -13.27
CA GLY A 191 15.67 24.81 -14.52
C GLY A 191 14.41 24.13 -15.05
N TYR A 192 14.38 23.91 -16.37
CA TYR A 192 13.27 23.22 -17.04
C TYR A 192 13.75 22.14 -18.00
N GLY A 193 13.29 20.90 -17.87
CA GLY A 193 13.61 19.85 -18.86
C GLY A 193 13.00 20.20 -20.22
N VAL A 194 11.68 20.23 -20.27
CA VAL A 194 10.89 20.70 -21.41
C VAL A 194 9.94 21.80 -20.94
N ARG A 195 9.93 22.95 -21.61
CA ARG A 195 9.03 24.07 -21.30
C ARG A 195 8.37 24.60 -22.57
N THR A 196 7.07 24.85 -22.49
CA THR A 196 6.31 25.56 -23.52
C THR A 196 5.61 26.74 -22.87
N THR A 197 5.91 27.97 -23.29
CA THR A 197 5.14 29.18 -22.93
C THR A 197 4.43 29.77 -24.13
N GLY A 198 4.89 29.46 -25.34
CA GLY A 198 4.15 29.67 -26.58
C GLY A 198 3.23 28.47 -26.87
N ASP A 199 2.09 28.74 -27.48
CA ASP A 199 1.09 27.72 -27.81
C ASP A 199 1.64 26.71 -28.84
N VAL A 200 1.31 25.43 -28.65
CA VAL A 200 1.64 24.35 -29.59
C VAL A 200 0.35 23.89 -30.28
N SER A 201 0.27 24.03 -31.60
CA SER A 201 -0.96 23.70 -32.32
C SER A 201 -1.26 22.20 -32.38
N GLY A 202 -0.22 21.37 -32.31
CA GLY A 202 -0.28 19.92 -32.43
C GLY A 202 -0.10 19.20 -31.10
N ASP A 203 0.39 17.96 -31.17
CA ASP A 203 0.62 17.10 -30.00
C ASP A 203 1.99 17.36 -29.36
N VAL A 204 2.07 17.11 -28.05
CA VAL A 204 3.33 17.05 -27.29
C VAL A 204 3.49 15.62 -26.77
N THR A 205 4.41 14.87 -27.37
CA THR A 205 4.66 13.45 -27.03
C THR A 205 6.06 13.26 -26.48
N LEU A 206 6.17 12.79 -25.23
CA LEU A 206 7.43 12.63 -24.50
C LEU A 206 7.61 11.17 -24.04
N LEU A 207 8.39 10.41 -24.79
CA LEU A 207 8.73 9.00 -24.52
C LEU A 207 10.11 8.84 -23.86
N GLY A 208 11.01 9.81 -24.09
CA GLY A 208 12.37 9.79 -23.52
C GLY A 208 12.44 10.22 -22.06
N GLY A 209 13.57 9.90 -21.40
CA GLY A 209 13.81 10.29 -20.01
C GLY A 209 14.12 11.79 -19.85
N ILE A 210 13.47 12.45 -18.90
CA ILE A 210 13.64 13.87 -18.56
C ILE A 210 13.99 13.98 -17.07
N GLY A 211 15.18 14.49 -16.75
CA GLY A 211 15.64 14.69 -15.38
C GLY A 211 15.99 16.14 -15.12
N VAL A 212 15.52 16.69 -14.00
CA VAL A 212 15.93 18.01 -13.53
C VAL A 212 16.38 17.96 -12.06
N VAL A 213 17.48 18.66 -11.76
CA VAL A 213 18.03 18.79 -10.41
C VAL A 213 18.28 20.26 -10.12
N GLY A 214 17.71 20.78 -9.04
CA GLY A 214 17.91 22.15 -8.57
C GLY A 214 16.67 22.73 -7.89
N GLU A 215 16.86 23.83 -7.16
CA GLU A 215 15.77 24.52 -6.48
C GLU A 215 14.71 25.01 -7.48
N ASN A 216 13.42 24.81 -7.20
CA ASN A 216 12.30 25.23 -8.06
C ASN A 216 12.32 24.67 -9.50
N SER A 217 13.18 23.68 -9.79
CA SER A 217 13.33 23.13 -11.14
C SER A 217 12.19 22.18 -11.49
N THR A 218 11.63 22.32 -12.70
CA THR A 218 10.44 21.59 -13.18
C THR A 218 10.80 20.68 -14.36
N GLY A 219 10.37 19.42 -14.33
CA GLY A 219 10.69 18.46 -15.40
C GLY A 219 10.07 18.85 -16.74
N VAL A 220 8.75 18.84 -16.80
CA VAL A 220 7.94 19.24 -17.96
C VAL A 220 6.98 20.34 -17.54
N ALA A 221 7.04 21.50 -18.20
CA ALA A 221 6.15 22.64 -17.97
C ALA A 221 5.39 22.99 -19.25
N ILE A 222 4.08 22.73 -19.26
CA ILE A 222 3.16 23.12 -20.34
C ILE A 222 2.40 24.37 -19.88
N ASP A 223 3.00 25.53 -20.09
CA ASP A 223 2.44 26.83 -19.66
C ASP A 223 1.65 27.51 -20.80
N GLY A 224 1.99 27.23 -22.07
CA GLY A 224 1.22 27.61 -23.26
C GLY A 224 0.11 26.60 -23.59
N ASP A 225 -0.84 27.01 -24.44
CA ASP A 225 -1.94 26.12 -24.83
C ASP A 225 -1.48 25.04 -25.82
N VAL A 226 -1.98 23.82 -25.67
CA VAL A 226 -1.71 22.69 -26.58
C VAL A 226 -3.01 22.34 -27.29
N GLY A 227 -3.05 22.52 -28.61
CA GLY A 227 -4.22 22.18 -29.43
C GLY A 227 -4.47 20.67 -29.54
N GLY A 228 -3.40 19.88 -29.45
CA GLY A 228 -3.44 18.42 -29.48
C GLY A 228 -3.52 17.77 -28.08
N GLN A 229 -2.97 16.57 -27.99
CA GLN A 229 -2.81 15.81 -26.74
C GLN A 229 -1.42 16.05 -26.14
N VAL A 230 -1.34 16.09 -24.81
CA VAL A 230 -0.07 15.92 -24.10
C VAL A 230 0.04 14.46 -23.67
N LYS A 231 0.97 13.71 -24.27
CA LYS A 231 1.21 12.29 -23.98
C LYS A 231 2.62 12.11 -23.42
N ILE A 232 2.73 11.47 -22.25
CA ILE A 232 4.01 11.16 -21.61
C ILE A 232 4.06 9.65 -21.37
N GLN A 233 5.09 9.00 -21.89
CA GLN A 233 5.40 7.57 -21.69
C GLN A 233 6.80 7.36 -21.09
N GLY A 234 7.63 8.41 -21.07
CA GLY A 234 8.97 8.37 -20.52
C GLY A 234 9.02 8.60 -19.00
N ALA A 235 10.24 8.50 -18.46
CA ALA A 235 10.51 8.90 -17.08
C ALA A 235 10.66 10.41 -16.96
N VAL A 236 9.97 11.04 -16.01
CA VAL A 236 10.15 12.47 -15.67
C VAL A 236 10.44 12.58 -14.18
N THR A 237 11.63 13.06 -13.84
CA THR A 237 12.07 13.21 -12.44
C THR A 237 12.45 14.66 -12.15
N ALA A 238 11.94 15.20 -11.04
CA ALA A 238 12.35 16.49 -10.49
C ALA A 238 12.75 16.36 -9.02
N THR A 239 13.85 17.01 -8.64
CA THR A 239 14.31 17.08 -7.26
C THR A 239 15.13 18.34 -7.04
N GLY A 240 15.03 18.93 -5.85
CA GLY A 240 16.02 19.89 -5.36
C GLY A 240 17.08 19.21 -4.48
N TYR A 241 16.84 17.99 -4.04
CA TYR A 241 17.76 17.28 -3.14
C TYR A 241 18.99 16.75 -3.86
N ARG A 242 20.11 16.79 -3.15
CA ARG A 242 21.33 16.08 -3.54
C ARG A 242 21.18 14.57 -3.35
N TYR A 243 20.42 14.15 -2.33
CA TYR A 243 20.11 12.75 -2.04
C TYR A 243 18.60 12.51 -2.06
N THR A 244 18.13 11.67 -2.97
CA THR A 244 16.71 11.27 -3.08
C THR A 244 16.35 10.10 -2.17
N THR A 245 17.29 9.64 -1.36
CA THR A 245 17.10 8.69 -0.27
C THR A 245 17.82 9.25 0.94
N ALA A 246 17.10 9.45 2.03
CA ALA A 246 17.68 10.01 3.25
C ALA A 246 18.85 9.13 3.72
N PRO A 247 20.04 9.71 3.97
CA PRO A 247 21.13 9.00 4.62
C PRO A 247 20.70 8.51 6.01
N PRO A 248 21.36 7.48 6.56
CA PRO A 248 21.07 7.04 7.92
C PRO A 248 21.46 8.11 8.94
N SER A 249 20.79 8.13 10.09
CA SER A 249 21.22 8.95 11.24
C SER A 249 22.55 8.47 11.81
N LYS A 250 23.32 9.39 12.38
CA LYS A 250 24.57 9.09 13.11
C LYS A 250 24.29 8.08 14.23
N PRO A 251 25.15 7.06 14.41
CA PRO A 251 25.01 6.12 15.51
C PRO A 251 25.13 6.85 16.86
N THR A 252 24.22 6.56 17.80
CA THR A 252 24.26 7.16 19.16
C THR A 252 25.34 6.57 20.05
N THR A 253 25.93 5.44 19.66
CA THR A 253 27.07 4.80 20.35
C THR A 253 28.07 4.27 19.33
N GLY A 254 29.38 4.37 19.63
CA GLY A 254 30.46 4.06 18.70
C GLY A 254 30.91 5.25 17.87
N GLU A 255 31.96 5.07 17.07
CA GLU A 255 32.43 6.09 16.14
C GLU A 255 31.66 5.97 14.80
N PRO A 256 31.29 7.09 14.16
CA PRO A 256 30.80 7.08 12.79
C PRO A 256 31.77 6.36 11.85
N TRP A 257 31.23 5.64 10.87
CA TRP A 257 32.04 5.01 9.83
C TRP A 257 32.75 6.09 8.99
N PRO A 258 34.09 6.04 8.85
CA PRO A 258 34.82 7.05 8.09
C PRO A 258 34.35 7.09 6.62
N GLY A 259 33.96 8.28 6.15
CA GLY A 259 33.54 8.52 4.76
C GLY A 259 32.09 8.13 4.43
N GLN A 260 31.25 7.86 5.44
CA GLN A 260 29.81 7.68 5.26
C GLN A 260 29.08 9.00 5.54
N THR A 261 28.22 9.42 4.61
CA THR A 261 27.29 10.54 4.80
C THR A 261 26.18 10.15 5.76
N TYR A 262 25.87 11.03 6.72
CA TYR A 262 24.77 10.86 7.67
C TYR A 262 23.75 11.98 7.52
N LEU A 263 22.54 11.76 8.04
CA LEU A 263 21.46 12.76 7.98
C LEU A 263 21.86 14.09 8.63
N GLU A 264 22.62 14.04 9.73
CA GLU A 264 23.10 15.20 10.48
C GLU A 264 24.39 15.81 9.93
N ASN A 265 24.81 15.39 8.73
CA ASN A 265 25.83 16.09 7.96
C ASN A 265 25.21 17.08 6.97
N LEU A 266 24.03 16.73 6.43
CA LEU A 266 23.41 17.47 5.33
C LEU A 266 23.23 18.96 5.66
N ASP A 267 23.68 19.79 4.72
CA ASP A 267 23.57 21.24 4.78
C ASP A 267 22.32 21.76 4.04
N GLU A 268 22.10 23.08 4.07
CA GLU A 268 20.92 23.70 3.45
C GLU A 268 20.85 23.44 1.93
N ASP A 269 22.00 23.34 1.25
CA ASP A 269 22.08 23.09 -0.18
C ASP A 269 21.80 21.63 -0.57
N ASP A 270 21.83 20.68 0.37
CA ASP A 270 21.39 19.30 0.14
C ASP A 270 19.88 19.12 0.20
N LEU A 271 19.20 20.04 0.89
CA LEU A 271 17.78 19.97 1.25
C LEU A 271 16.90 20.94 0.44
N LEU A 272 17.44 21.47 -0.67
CA LEU A 272 16.70 22.37 -1.56
C LEU A 272 15.42 21.70 -2.10
N GLN A 273 14.39 22.51 -2.34
CA GLN A 273 13.10 22.01 -2.80
C GLN A 273 12.98 22.15 -4.32
N GLY A 274 12.74 21.04 -5.00
CA GLY A 274 12.46 21.03 -6.44
C GLY A 274 11.06 21.56 -6.76
N GLY A 275 10.80 21.81 -8.04
CA GLY A 275 9.45 22.07 -8.54
C GLY A 275 8.72 20.77 -8.92
N PRO A 276 7.54 20.89 -9.57
CA PRO A 276 6.82 19.72 -10.05
C PRO A 276 7.59 18.91 -11.10
N ALA A 277 7.38 17.60 -11.14
CA ALA A 277 7.92 16.80 -12.24
C ALA A 277 7.19 17.13 -13.55
N VAL A 278 5.86 17.27 -13.50
CA VAL A 278 5.02 17.73 -14.61
C VAL A 278 4.08 18.83 -14.13
N ARG A 279 4.08 19.97 -14.83
CA ARG A 279 3.15 21.09 -14.63
C ARG A 279 2.36 21.34 -15.91
N ILE A 280 1.04 21.39 -15.79
CA ILE A 280 0.10 21.79 -16.85
C ILE A 280 -0.59 23.07 -16.39
N ALA A 281 -0.25 24.18 -17.03
CA ALA A 281 -0.76 25.53 -16.74
C ALA A 281 -1.48 26.19 -17.95
N GLY A 282 -1.48 25.53 -19.12
CA GLY A 282 -2.26 25.90 -20.31
C GLY A 282 -3.41 24.94 -20.61
N ASP A 283 -4.31 25.34 -21.51
CA ASP A 283 -5.38 24.49 -22.03
C ASP A 283 -4.80 23.33 -22.85
N VAL A 284 -5.39 22.14 -22.75
CA VAL A 284 -5.00 20.97 -23.56
C VAL A 284 -6.21 20.42 -24.29
N GLY A 285 -6.25 20.59 -25.62
CA GLY A 285 -7.41 20.30 -26.45
C GLY A 285 -7.85 18.84 -26.42
N LYS A 286 -6.91 17.90 -26.35
CA LYS A 286 -7.15 16.44 -26.29
C LYS A 286 -6.56 15.79 -25.04
N GLY A 287 -6.66 16.49 -23.91
CA GLY A 287 -6.33 15.96 -22.59
C GLY A 287 -4.87 15.59 -22.38
N VAL A 288 -4.58 15.11 -21.17
CA VAL A 288 -3.25 14.70 -20.72
C VAL A 288 -3.27 13.21 -20.41
N VAL A 289 -2.34 12.46 -20.99
CA VAL A 289 -2.24 11.00 -20.83
C VAL A 289 -0.82 10.63 -20.39
N PHE A 290 -0.71 10.04 -19.20
CA PHE A 290 0.48 9.32 -18.77
C PHE A 290 0.30 7.87 -19.17
N ASP A 291 0.89 7.48 -20.29
CA ASP A 291 0.51 6.26 -21.01
C ASP A 291 1.43 5.07 -20.66
N ALA A 292 1.00 3.89 -21.08
CA ALA A 292 1.74 2.64 -20.95
C ALA A 292 1.45 1.76 -22.16
N PRO A 293 2.38 0.86 -22.55
CA PRO A 293 2.13 -0.06 -23.65
C PRO A 293 0.92 -0.96 -23.38
N PRO A 294 0.23 -1.43 -24.42
CA PRO A 294 -0.93 -2.29 -24.25
C PRO A 294 -0.57 -3.57 -23.49
N PRO A 295 -1.46 -4.08 -22.61
CA PRO A 295 -1.18 -5.25 -21.77
C PRO A 295 -0.79 -6.47 -22.61
N PRO A 296 -0.01 -7.41 -22.08
CA PRO A 296 0.35 -8.63 -22.82
C PRO A 296 -0.88 -9.34 -23.38
N LEU A 297 -0.77 -9.85 -24.60
CA LEU A 297 -1.86 -10.59 -25.23
C LEU A 297 -2.22 -11.85 -24.41
N PRO A 298 -3.52 -12.16 -24.26
CA PRO A 298 -3.93 -13.40 -23.63
C PRO A 298 -3.53 -14.61 -24.50
N PRO A 299 -3.44 -15.83 -23.92
CA PRO A 299 -3.00 -17.02 -24.65
C PRO A 299 -3.85 -17.37 -25.89
N ASP A 300 -5.11 -16.96 -25.91
CA ASP A 300 -6.10 -17.19 -26.95
C ASP A 300 -6.25 -16.02 -27.95
N ALA A 301 -5.38 -15.01 -27.88
CA ALA A 301 -5.37 -13.90 -28.84
C ALA A 301 -5.28 -14.40 -30.29
N SER A 302 -6.04 -13.74 -31.16
CA SER A 302 -6.10 -14.02 -32.60
C SER A 302 -4.76 -13.79 -33.30
N GLU A 303 -4.60 -14.39 -34.48
CA GLU A 303 -3.40 -14.20 -35.30
C GLU A 303 -3.32 -12.80 -35.89
N GLU A 304 -4.43 -12.09 -35.96
CA GLU A 304 -4.52 -10.68 -36.31
C GLU A 304 -3.96 -9.79 -35.19
N GLU A 305 -4.39 -10.00 -33.94
CA GLU A 305 -3.91 -9.24 -32.77
C GLU A 305 -2.40 -9.40 -32.56
N LYS A 306 -1.87 -10.61 -32.77
CA LYS A 306 -0.44 -10.89 -32.65
C LYS A 306 0.43 -10.19 -33.71
N LYS A 307 -0.16 -9.78 -34.83
CA LYS A 307 0.55 -9.14 -35.95
C LYS A 307 0.41 -7.63 -35.95
N ASP A 308 -0.48 -7.08 -35.14
CA ASP A 308 -0.69 -5.65 -35.02
C ASP A 308 0.52 -5.03 -34.28
N PRO A 309 1.34 -4.18 -34.93
CA PRO A 309 2.52 -3.59 -34.30
C PRO A 309 2.19 -2.37 -33.42
N ASP A 310 0.92 -1.94 -33.39
CA ASP A 310 0.37 -0.80 -32.63
C ASP A 310 -1.05 -1.22 -32.16
N ARG A 311 -1.10 -2.00 -31.08
CA ARG A 311 -2.32 -2.74 -30.69
C ARG A 311 -3.40 -1.84 -30.11
N ASP A 312 -3.03 -0.78 -29.43
CA ASP A 312 -3.95 0.21 -28.88
C ASP A 312 -4.23 1.38 -29.83
N LYS A 313 -3.56 1.42 -30.99
CA LYS A 313 -3.78 2.35 -32.10
C LYS A 313 -3.55 3.78 -31.67
N ASP A 314 -2.57 3.96 -30.81
CA ASP A 314 -2.23 5.24 -30.21
C ASP A 314 -1.28 6.06 -31.10
N GLY A 315 -0.82 5.45 -32.22
CA GLY A 315 0.06 6.03 -33.23
C GLY A 315 1.55 5.79 -32.97
N ILE A 316 1.89 5.11 -31.87
CA ILE A 316 3.24 4.73 -31.45
C ILE A 316 3.32 3.21 -31.53
N PRO A 317 4.27 2.63 -32.30
CA PRO A 317 4.42 1.18 -32.33
C PRO A 317 4.76 0.63 -30.93
N ASP A 318 4.10 -0.47 -30.50
CA ASP A 318 4.29 -1.13 -29.20
C ASP A 318 5.76 -1.31 -28.81
N ALA A 319 6.61 -1.61 -29.79
CA ALA A 319 8.04 -1.84 -29.59
C ALA A 319 8.85 -0.56 -29.23
N GLN A 320 8.24 0.61 -29.36
CA GLN A 320 8.82 1.92 -29.06
C GLN A 320 8.22 2.55 -27.80
N GLU A 321 7.17 1.95 -27.26
CA GLU A 321 6.47 2.45 -26.09
C GLU A 321 7.19 2.08 -24.79
N THR A 322 6.99 2.93 -23.80
CA THR A 322 7.41 2.69 -22.41
C THR A 322 6.28 3.07 -21.46
N THR A 323 6.40 2.68 -20.20
CA THR A 323 5.44 3.08 -19.16
C THR A 323 5.88 4.40 -18.54
N ALA A 324 4.98 5.37 -18.47
CA ALA A 324 5.26 6.66 -17.83
C ALA A 324 5.68 6.46 -16.36
N THR A 325 6.76 7.11 -15.94
CA THR A 325 7.17 7.15 -14.53
C THR A 325 7.47 8.58 -14.11
N ILE A 326 6.56 9.20 -13.36
CA ILE A 326 6.64 10.60 -12.93
C ILE A 326 7.03 10.65 -11.46
N ARG A 327 8.14 11.30 -11.13
CA ARG A 327 8.70 11.34 -9.77
C ARG A 327 9.04 12.75 -9.33
N SER A 328 8.53 13.16 -8.17
CA SER A 328 9.04 14.32 -7.46
C SER A 328 9.57 13.92 -6.08
N PHE A 329 10.77 14.40 -5.76
CA PHE A 329 11.36 14.30 -4.43
C PHE A 329 11.34 15.70 -3.80
N GLY A 330 10.44 15.90 -2.84
CA GLY A 330 10.27 17.15 -2.10
C GLY A 330 8.81 17.59 -1.97
N GLY A 331 8.62 18.84 -1.55
CA GLY A 331 7.31 19.42 -1.21
C GLY A 331 6.38 19.72 -2.40
N ALA A 332 6.92 19.74 -3.62
CA ALA A 332 6.18 20.05 -4.82
C ALA A 332 5.39 18.83 -5.34
N PRO A 333 4.24 19.04 -6.01
CA PRO A 333 3.49 17.93 -6.60
C PRO A 333 4.28 17.19 -7.69
N ALA A 334 4.17 15.86 -7.79
CA ALA A 334 4.72 15.16 -8.96
C ALA A 334 4.01 15.59 -10.26
N VAL A 335 2.68 15.69 -10.23
CA VAL A 335 1.86 16.26 -11.30
C VAL A 335 1.04 17.42 -10.74
N LEU A 336 1.20 18.61 -11.32
CA LEU A 336 0.39 19.79 -11.03
C LEU A 336 -0.42 20.20 -12.26
N VAL A 337 -1.75 20.20 -12.14
CA VAL A 337 -2.65 20.80 -13.13
C VAL A 337 -3.27 22.05 -12.50
N GLY A 338 -2.80 23.22 -12.90
CA GLY A 338 -3.22 24.47 -12.30
C GLY A 338 -2.41 25.66 -12.81
N SER A 339 -3.02 26.84 -12.78
CA SER A 339 -2.39 28.10 -13.14
C SER A 339 -2.75 29.18 -12.12
N THR A 340 -1.87 30.17 -11.99
CA THR A 340 -2.10 31.40 -11.23
C THR A 340 -2.61 32.52 -12.12
N GLU A 341 -2.49 32.38 -13.45
CA GLU A 341 -2.68 33.46 -14.43
C GLU A 341 -4.00 33.36 -15.19
N LYS A 342 -4.43 32.14 -15.57
CA LYS A 342 -5.65 31.90 -16.35
C LYS A 342 -6.35 30.60 -15.92
N ALA A 343 -7.64 30.51 -16.25
CA ALA A 343 -8.36 29.25 -16.13
C ALA A 343 -7.83 28.21 -17.14
N ILE A 344 -7.94 26.93 -16.79
CA ILE A 344 -7.47 25.80 -17.61
C ILE A 344 -8.62 24.87 -17.93
N THR A 345 -8.66 24.38 -19.16
CA THR A 345 -9.53 23.30 -19.62
C THR A 345 -8.70 22.16 -20.19
N LEU A 346 -8.88 20.96 -19.65
CA LEU A 346 -8.41 19.72 -20.26
C LEU A 346 -9.58 19.09 -21.02
N GLY A 347 -9.51 19.06 -22.35
CA GLY A 347 -10.45 18.33 -23.20
C GLY A 347 -10.28 16.82 -23.06
N ALA A 348 -11.27 16.03 -23.49
CA ALA A 348 -11.18 14.57 -23.40
C ALA A 348 -10.09 14.01 -24.32
N ALA A 349 -9.33 13.02 -23.84
CA ALA A 349 -8.26 12.38 -24.59
C ALA A 349 -8.76 11.55 -25.79
N GLY A 350 -9.99 11.05 -25.72
CA GLY A 350 -10.62 10.27 -26.76
C GLY A 350 -12.09 10.00 -26.45
N ALA A 351 -12.56 8.80 -26.83
CA ALA A 351 -13.91 8.31 -26.57
C ALA A 351 -13.89 7.04 -25.71
N GLY A 352 -15.05 6.61 -25.20
CA GLY A 352 -15.17 5.43 -24.34
C GLY A 352 -14.27 5.53 -23.11
N ASP A 353 -13.44 4.53 -22.90
CA ASP A 353 -12.44 4.44 -21.82
C ASP A 353 -11.42 5.59 -21.81
N SER A 354 -11.19 6.25 -22.96
CA SER A 354 -10.34 7.44 -23.07
C SER A 354 -11.10 8.76 -22.97
N ALA A 355 -12.39 8.77 -22.64
CA ALA A 355 -13.23 9.98 -22.58
C ALA A 355 -12.99 10.87 -21.34
N TYR A 356 -11.74 10.97 -20.90
CA TYR A 356 -11.29 11.71 -19.71
C TYR A 356 -10.22 12.73 -20.09
N GLY A 357 -10.17 13.85 -19.40
CA GLY A 357 -9.23 14.93 -19.66
C GLY A 357 -7.87 14.72 -19.00
N LEU A 358 -7.82 13.87 -17.97
CA LEU A 358 -6.59 13.42 -17.33
C LEU A 358 -6.65 11.89 -17.15
N ILE A 359 -5.65 11.19 -17.69
CA ILE A 359 -5.54 9.73 -17.61
C ILE A 359 -4.15 9.35 -17.11
N ASN A 360 -4.09 8.47 -16.10
CA ASN A 360 -2.87 7.82 -15.66
C ASN A 360 -2.94 6.31 -15.88
N ARG A 361 -2.08 5.78 -16.76
CA ARG A 361 -1.80 4.35 -16.95
C ARG A 361 -0.41 3.95 -16.46
N GLY A 362 0.44 4.93 -16.15
CA GLY A 362 1.79 4.73 -15.64
C GLY A 362 1.89 4.79 -14.11
N SER A 363 3.06 5.20 -13.64
CA SER A 363 3.37 5.40 -12.22
C SER A 363 3.62 6.87 -11.93
N ILE A 364 2.93 7.42 -10.94
CA ILE A 364 3.15 8.77 -10.41
C ILE A 364 3.53 8.64 -8.94
N GLU A 365 4.67 9.22 -8.55
CA GLU A 365 5.23 9.07 -7.21
C GLU A 365 5.71 10.43 -6.68
N ALA A 366 5.32 10.76 -5.45
CA ALA A 366 5.83 11.90 -4.72
C ALA A 366 6.36 11.47 -3.35
N ALA A 367 7.59 11.85 -3.04
CA ALA A 367 8.25 11.49 -1.79
C ALA A 367 8.75 12.75 -1.06
N GLY A 368 8.14 13.03 0.09
CA GLY A 368 8.70 13.91 1.13
C GLY A 368 9.80 13.16 1.86
N VAL A 369 10.99 13.11 1.25
CA VAL A 369 12.13 12.28 1.69
C VAL A 369 12.59 12.64 3.11
N TYR A 370 12.56 13.93 3.43
CA TYR A 370 13.04 14.48 4.69
C TYR A 370 11.89 14.86 5.62
N LYS A 371 12.21 14.98 6.91
CA LYS A 371 11.26 15.34 7.95
C LYS A 371 10.56 16.66 7.64
N ASP A 372 9.27 16.75 7.97
CA ASP A 372 8.47 17.98 7.90
C ASP A 372 8.25 18.50 6.45
N VAL A 373 8.45 17.63 5.46
CA VAL A 373 8.17 17.91 4.04
C VAL A 373 6.91 17.17 3.59
N ASP A 374 5.86 17.93 3.29
CA ASP A 374 4.62 17.37 2.73
C ASP A 374 4.87 16.68 1.38
N ALA A 375 4.09 15.65 1.05
CA ALA A 375 4.15 14.99 -0.26
C ALA A 375 2.82 15.06 -1.00
N LYS A 376 2.87 15.42 -2.29
CA LYS A 376 1.68 15.51 -3.17
C LYS A 376 1.94 14.78 -4.48
N ALA A 377 1.20 13.72 -4.81
CA ALA A 377 1.44 13.02 -6.07
C ALA A 377 0.74 13.71 -7.25
N VAL A 378 -0.58 13.87 -7.19
CA VAL A 378 -1.36 14.59 -8.20
C VAL A 378 -2.12 15.73 -7.53
N GLN A 379 -1.91 16.96 -8.00
CA GLN A 379 -2.69 18.13 -7.60
C GLN A 379 -3.44 18.72 -8.80
N ILE A 380 -4.76 18.89 -8.66
CA ILE A 380 -5.63 19.49 -9.67
C ILE A 380 -6.32 20.70 -9.04
N GLY A 381 -6.04 21.90 -9.56
CA GLY A 381 -6.53 23.16 -9.00
C GLY A 381 -5.83 23.56 -7.68
N GLY A 382 -6.48 24.44 -6.92
CA GLY A 382 -5.89 25.01 -5.70
C GLY A 382 -4.77 26.03 -5.93
N THR A 383 -4.59 26.49 -7.17
CA THR A 383 -3.54 27.45 -7.57
C THR A 383 -4.07 28.87 -7.78
N GLY A 384 -5.37 29.11 -7.56
CA GLY A 384 -6.01 30.43 -7.66
C GLY A 384 -6.87 30.65 -8.91
N GLN A 385 -6.77 29.79 -9.92
CA GLN A 385 -7.62 29.82 -11.12
C GLN A 385 -8.44 28.53 -11.26
N ALA A 386 -9.52 28.60 -12.05
CA ALA A 386 -10.38 27.45 -12.28
C ALA A 386 -9.70 26.40 -13.16
N VAL A 387 -9.94 25.12 -12.86
CA VAL A 387 -9.48 23.97 -13.67
C VAL A 387 -10.68 23.10 -14.00
N THR A 388 -10.97 22.92 -15.29
CA THR A 388 -12.03 22.03 -15.76
C THR A 388 -11.42 20.82 -16.44
N VAL A 389 -11.75 19.62 -15.96
CA VAL A 389 -11.27 18.36 -16.57
C VAL A 389 -12.46 17.65 -17.20
N ALA A 390 -12.57 17.69 -18.52
CA ALA A 390 -13.66 17.04 -19.25
C ALA A 390 -13.68 15.53 -18.95
N GLY A 391 -14.84 14.96 -18.64
CA GLY A 391 -14.96 13.52 -18.30
C GLY A 391 -14.36 13.12 -16.95
N GLY A 392 -13.51 13.95 -16.34
CA GLY A 392 -12.91 13.71 -15.03
C GLY A 392 -11.50 13.15 -15.08
N PHE A 393 -11.08 12.51 -13.99
CA PHE A 393 -9.76 11.92 -13.83
C PHE A 393 -9.86 10.38 -13.81
N ARG A 394 -9.08 9.70 -14.66
CA ARG A 394 -9.01 8.24 -14.73
C ARG A 394 -7.64 7.74 -14.30
N ASN A 395 -7.60 6.89 -13.28
CA ASN A 395 -6.41 6.18 -12.84
C ASN A 395 -6.54 4.67 -13.13
N GLU A 396 -5.73 4.17 -14.04
CA GLU A 396 -5.54 2.75 -14.37
C GLU A 396 -4.18 2.23 -13.88
N GLY A 397 -3.23 3.14 -13.63
CA GLY A 397 -1.90 2.83 -13.12
C GLY A 397 -1.77 3.02 -11.60
N THR A 398 -0.57 3.40 -11.17
CA THR A 398 -0.23 3.56 -9.75
C THR A 398 0.05 5.01 -9.42
N ILE A 399 -0.52 5.52 -8.33
CA ILE A 399 -0.24 6.84 -7.77
C ILE A 399 0.14 6.66 -6.31
N VAL A 400 1.34 7.11 -5.92
CA VAL A 400 1.89 6.91 -4.58
C VAL A 400 2.37 8.23 -4.01
N SER A 401 2.03 8.52 -2.76
CA SER A 401 2.66 9.60 -1.99
C SER A 401 3.16 9.10 -0.63
N SER A 402 4.36 9.51 -0.23
CA SER A 402 4.95 9.19 1.07
C SER A 402 5.60 10.40 1.73
N ALA A 403 5.45 10.55 3.04
CA ALA A 403 6.07 11.64 3.80
C ALA A 403 6.54 11.17 5.18
N VAL A 404 7.53 11.87 5.75
CA VAL A 404 8.07 11.62 7.10
C VAL A 404 7.76 12.80 8.00
N SER A 405 6.98 12.58 9.07
CA SER A 405 6.50 13.64 9.98
C SER A 405 5.89 14.85 9.27
N ALA A 406 5.08 14.60 8.24
CA ALA A 406 4.38 15.61 7.47
C ALA A 406 3.15 15.00 6.79
N ASN A 407 2.35 15.82 6.11
CA ASN A 407 1.15 15.34 5.43
C ASN A 407 1.49 14.69 4.09
N SER A 408 0.71 13.68 3.72
CA SER A 408 0.82 13.03 2.41
C SER A 408 -0.54 13.05 1.72
N SER A 409 -0.63 13.60 0.52
CA SER A 409 -1.85 13.68 -0.28
C SER A 409 -1.62 13.07 -1.66
N THR A 410 -2.22 11.91 -1.94
CA THR A 410 -1.95 11.21 -3.20
C THR A 410 -2.69 11.87 -4.37
N VAL A 411 -3.99 12.09 -4.24
CA VAL A 411 -4.79 12.85 -5.21
C VAL A 411 -5.45 14.02 -4.48
N LEU A 412 -4.99 15.24 -4.78
CA LEU A 412 -5.51 16.49 -4.22
C LEU A 412 -6.32 17.23 -5.29
N VAL A 413 -7.62 17.35 -5.08
CA VAL A 413 -8.50 18.21 -5.87
C VAL A 413 -8.72 19.50 -5.09
N GLY A 414 -7.99 20.54 -5.48
CA GLY A 414 -7.99 21.84 -4.82
C GLY A 414 -9.14 22.73 -5.26
N SER A 415 -9.31 23.84 -4.53
CA SER A 415 -10.33 24.86 -4.83
C SER A 415 -10.30 25.32 -6.28
N GLY A 416 -11.47 25.49 -6.89
CA GLY A 416 -11.63 25.90 -8.29
C GLY A 416 -11.51 24.77 -9.32
N ALA A 417 -11.18 23.55 -8.93
CA ALA A 417 -11.21 22.39 -9.81
C ALA A 417 -12.63 21.82 -9.96
N SER A 418 -13.01 21.43 -11.17
CA SER A 418 -14.28 20.76 -11.50
C SER A 418 -14.02 19.50 -12.33
N LEU A 419 -14.43 18.36 -11.77
CA LEU A 419 -14.30 17.04 -12.36
C LEU A 419 -15.66 16.32 -12.24
N PRO A 420 -16.26 15.82 -13.33
CA PRO A 420 -17.48 15.03 -13.23
C PRO A 420 -17.30 13.77 -12.36
N THR A 421 -16.16 13.08 -12.47
CA THR A 421 -15.85 11.88 -11.70
C THR A 421 -14.35 11.71 -11.48
N ILE A 422 -14.00 10.94 -10.45
CA ILE A 422 -12.70 10.25 -10.36
C ILE A 422 -12.97 8.77 -10.56
N PHE A 423 -12.27 8.13 -11.50
CA PHE A 423 -12.37 6.70 -11.77
C PHE A 423 -11.03 6.04 -11.44
N ASN A 424 -11.03 5.07 -10.53
CA ASN A 424 -9.85 4.33 -10.12
C ASN A 424 -10.03 2.83 -10.38
N SER A 425 -9.34 2.30 -11.39
CA SER A 425 -9.16 0.86 -11.58
C SER A 425 -7.75 0.38 -11.19
N GLY A 426 -6.81 1.30 -11.01
CA GLY A 426 -5.46 1.04 -10.55
C GLY A 426 -5.29 1.20 -9.04
N ALA A 427 -4.17 1.78 -8.61
CA ALA A 427 -3.84 1.99 -7.21
C ALA A 427 -3.63 3.48 -6.87
N ILE A 428 -4.26 3.93 -5.78
CA ILE A 428 -4.00 5.21 -5.12
C ILE A 428 -3.53 4.89 -3.70
N GLN A 429 -2.28 5.22 -3.39
CA GLN A 429 -1.64 4.84 -2.13
C GLN A 429 -0.99 6.03 -1.43
N SER A 430 -1.40 6.28 -0.18
CA SER A 430 -0.80 7.30 0.68
C SER A 430 -0.17 6.66 1.90
N SER A 431 1.03 7.10 2.26
CA SER A 431 1.68 6.65 3.49
C SER A 431 2.35 7.79 4.22
N ILE A 432 2.32 7.73 5.56
CA ILE A 432 3.17 8.57 6.40
C ILE A 432 3.86 7.72 7.46
N ALA A 433 5.07 8.12 7.82
CA ALA A 433 5.75 7.68 9.03
C ALA A 433 5.90 8.88 9.96
N SER A 434 5.13 8.92 11.05
CA SER A 434 5.08 10.09 11.94
C SER A 434 4.70 9.74 13.37
N SER A 435 5.31 10.40 14.35
CA SER A 435 4.86 10.37 15.75
C SER A 435 4.00 11.59 16.13
N ASP A 436 3.74 12.46 15.15
CA ASP A 436 2.96 13.69 15.24
C ASP A 436 1.56 13.50 14.62
N ALA A 437 0.71 14.53 14.74
CA ALA A 437 -0.69 14.49 14.32
C ALA A 437 -0.87 14.80 12.82
N ASP A 438 -0.03 14.19 11.97
CA ASP A 438 -0.07 14.37 10.52
C ASP A 438 -1.17 13.55 9.86
N THR A 439 -1.57 13.94 8.65
CA THR A 439 -2.62 13.25 7.90
C THR A 439 -2.08 12.65 6.60
N ALA A 440 -2.34 11.36 6.40
CA ALA A 440 -2.24 10.70 5.10
C ALA A 440 -3.62 10.70 4.44
N SER A 441 -3.70 11.16 3.19
CA SER A 441 -4.93 11.22 2.40
C SER A 441 -4.76 10.54 1.05
N GLY A 442 -5.66 9.65 0.69
CA GLY A 442 -5.71 8.99 -0.63
C GLY A 442 -6.28 9.94 -1.68
N VAL A 443 -7.57 10.26 -1.55
CA VAL A 443 -8.25 11.29 -2.34
C VAL A 443 -8.73 12.39 -1.39
N LEU A 444 -8.22 13.59 -1.58
CA LEU A 444 -8.60 14.79 -0.82
C LEU A 444 -9.26 15.81 -1.77
N ILE A 445 -10.56 16.03 -1.57
CA ILE A 445 -11.34 17.04 -2.29
C ILE A 445 -11.53 18.22 -1.34
N GLN A 446 -10.83 19.32 -1.61
CA GLN A 446 -10.85 20.50 -0.74
C GLN A 446 -12.09 21.35 -0.96
N SER A 447 -12.41 22.18 0.04
CA SER A 447 -13.47 23.18 -0.07
C SER A 447 -13.33 24.05 -1.32
N GLY A 448 -14.45 24.23 -2.04
CA GLY A 448 -14.51 24.97 -3.30
C GLY A 448 -14.08 24.19 -4.54
N ALA A 449 -13.71 22.92 -4.42
CA ALA A 449 -13.68 21.99 -5.55
C ALA A 449 -15.09 21.47 -5.87
N ASN A 450 -15.25 20.82 -7.03
CA ASN A 450 -16.47 20.15 -7.43
C ASN A 450 -16.15 18.78 -8.05
N VAL A 451 -16.52 17.70 -7.36
CA VAL A 451 -16.38 16.32 -7.84
C VAL A 451 -17.72 15.61 -7.69
N GLY A 452 -18.31 15.16 -8.80
CA GLY A 452 -19.66 14.58 -8.78
C GLY A 452 -19.72 13.15 -8.21
N SER A 453 -18.76 12.32 -8.60
CA SER A 453 -18.71 10.89 -8.23
C SER A 453 -17.28 10.35 -8.08
N ILE A 454 -17.13 9.28 -7.31
CA ILE A 454 -15.93 8.44 -7.28
C ILE A 454 -16.35 7.01 -7.63
N SER A 455 -15.67 6.39 -8.59
CA SER A 455 -15.82 4.97 -8.90
C SER A 455 -14.49 4.27 -8.68
N ASN A 456 -14.47 3.27 -7.80
CA ASN A 456 -13.29 2.52 -7.42
C ASN A 456 -13.50 1.03 -7.70
N SER A 457 -12.84 0.51 -8.72
CA SER A 457 -12.70 -0.93 -8.96
C SER A 457 -11.30 -1.45 -8.63
N GLY A 458 -10.38 -0.56 -8.27
CA GLY A 458 -9.00 -0.86 -7.90
C GLY A 458 -8.78 -0.79 -6.38
N ASN A 459 -7.66 -0.19 -5.97
CA ASN A 459 -7.29 -0.02 -4.58
C ASN A 459 -7.06 1.45 -4.22
N ILE A 460 -7.75 1.94 -3.18
CA ILE A 460 -7.45 3.20 -2.50
C ILE A 460 -7.00 2.82 -1.10
N ALA A 461 -5.70 2.92 -0.81
CA ALA A 461 -5.12 2.47 0.45
C ALA A 461 -4.29 3.56 1.12
N VAL A 462 -4.53 3.78 2.41
CA VAL A 462 -3.86 4.81 3.20
C VAL A 462 -3.35 4.21 4.50
N ALA A 463 -2.06 4.42 4.77
CA ALA A 463 -1.40 3.89 5.95
C ALA A 463 -0.67 4.98 6.75
N VAL A 464 -0.88 4.99 8.06
CA VAL A 464 -0.07 5.76 9.01
C VAL A 464 0.73 4.78 9.85
N ASN A 465 2.06 4.89 9.81
CA ASN A 465 2.94 4.26 10.79
C ASN A 465 3.23 5.29 11.88
N GLY A 466 2.48 5.23 12.97
CA GLY A 466 2.40 6.33 13.93
C GLY A 466 1.18 6.26 14.83
N SER A 467 1.32 6.73 16.07
CA SER A 467 0.25 6.63 17.07
C SER A 467 -0.76 7.79 17.00
N LYS A 468 -0.35 8.97 16.51
CA LYS A 468 -1.16 10.20 16.51
C LYS A 468 -1.72 10.61 15.15
N GLY A 469 -1.08 10.20 14.06
CA GLY A 469 -1.47 10.59 12.71
C GLY A 469 -2.76 9.91 12.24
N SER A 470 -3.46 10.52 11.28
CA SER A 470 -4.73 10.00 10.76
C SER A 470 -4.61 9.53 9.31
N ALA A 471 -5.15 8.35 9.02
CA ALA A 471 -5.30 7.80 7.68
C ALA A 471 -6.70 8.12 7.18
N VAL A 472 -6.83 8.82 6.04
CA VAL A 472 -8.13 9.05 5.39
C VAL A 472 -8.09 8.64 3.91
N ALA A 473 -8.81 7.58 3.54
CA ALA A 473 -8.75 7.08 2.15
C ALA A 473 -9.48 8.02 1.17
N ILE A 474 -10.69 8.46 1.51
CA ILE A 474 -11.43 9.49 0.76
C ILE A 474 -11.89 10.57 1.75
N ARG A 475 -11.53 11.83 1.49
CA ARG A 475 -12.05 13.00 2.21
C ARG A 475 -12.67 13.99 1.24
N ASP A 476 -13.93 14.32 1.44
CA ASP A 476 -14.63 15.42 0.74
C ASP A 476 -14.97 16.57 1.70
N GLU A 477 -14.15 17.62 1.65
CA GLU A 477 -14.39 18.89 2.36
C GLU A 477 -15.24 19.86 1.52
N SER A 478 -15.48 19.55 0.24
CA SER A 478 -16.30 20.38 -0.65
C SER A 478 -17.79 20.16 -0.43
N GLY A 479 -18.19 18.98 0.03
CA GLY A 479 -19.59 18.56 0.16
C GLY A 479 -20.29 18.43 -1.20
N THR A 480 -19.54 18.15 -2.27
CA THR A 480 -20.06 18.08 -3.64
C THR A 480 -20.22 16.67 -4.15
N LEU A 481 -19.60 15.69 -3.49
CA LEU A 481 -19.69 14.29 -3.88
C LEU A 481 -21.11 13.78 -3.68
N SER A 482 -21.67 13.11 -4.68
CA SER A 482 -23.04 12.55 -4.62
C SER A 482 -23.07 11.03 -4.59
N THR A 483 -22.06 10.40 -5.18
CA THR A 483 -21.99 8.94 -5.35
C THR A 483 -20.57 8.44 -5.17
N ILE A 484 -20.44 7.32 -4.47
CA ILE A 484 -19.22 6.53 -4.38
C ILE A 484 -19.59 5.09 -4.73
N ASP A 485 -19.06 4.57 -5.83
CA ASP A 485 -19.23 3.18 -6.22
C ASP A 485 -17.92 2.42 -5.95
N ASN A 486 -17.96 1.41 -5.09
CA ASN A 486 -16.83 0.57 -4.75
C ASN A 486 -17.07 -0.88 -5.18
N THR A 487 -16.25 -1.36 -6.11
CA THR A 487 -16.15 -2.80 -6.44
C THR A 487 -14.75 -3.34 -6.18
N GLY A 488 -13.89 -2.55 -5.53
CA GLY A 488 -12.54 -2.89 -5.15
C GLY A 488 -12.31 -2.65 -3.66
N ARG A 489 -11.17 -2.06 -3.32
CA ARG A 489 -10.75 -1.86 -1.92
C ARG A 489 -10.61 -0.39 -1.56
N ILE A 490 -11.17 0.00 -0.41
CA ILE A 490 -10.95 1.31 0.23
C ILE A 490 -10.46 1.04 1.66
N ILE A 491 -9.20 1.33 1.94
CA ILE A 491 -8.52 0.89 3.16
C ILE A 491 -7.83 2.09 3.82
N ALA A 492 -8.15 2.34 5.08
CA ALA A 492 -7.44 3.25 5.96
C ALA A 492 -6.94 2.50 7.19
N VAL A 493 -5.63 2.56 7.46
CA VAL A 493 -5.01 1.87 8.60
C VAL A 493 -4.07 2.81 9.34
N VAL A 494 -4.14 2.75 10.66
CA VAL A 494 -3.18 3.39 11.57
C VAL A 494 -2.53 2.28 12.38
N THR A 495 -1.22 2.11 12.20
CA THR A 495 -0.38 1.18 12.94
C THR A 495 0.35 1.97 14.02
N PRO A 496 -0.13 1.93 15.29
CA PRO A 496 0.51 2.66 16.38
C PRO A 496 1.89 2.06 16.70
N GLU A 497 2.73 2.87 17.32
CA GLU A 497 4.01 2.39 17.84
C GLU A 497 3.78 1.41 18.99
N LYS A 498 4.75 0.50 19.18
CA LYS A 498 4.68 -0.49 20.26
C LYS A 498 4.53 0.20 21.61
N ASP A 499 3.57 -0.26 22.42
CA ASP A 499 3.27 0.24 23.76
C ASP A 499 2.81 1.71 23.82
N VAL A 500 2.39 2.29 22.67
CA VAL A 500 1.83 3.65 22.58
C VAL A 500 0.35 3.58 22.17
N ALA A 501 -0.51 4.29 22.89
CA ALA A 501 -1.93 4.32 22.58
C ALA A 501 -2.18 5.01 21.23
N LYS A 502 -3.01 4.38 20.39
CA LYS A 502 -3.52 4.99 19.15
C LYS A 502 -4.47 6.13 19.49
N THR A 503 -4.12 7.36 19.11
CA THR A 503 -5.01 8.54 19.15
C THR A 503 -5.38 9.03 17.75
N GLY A 504 -4.66 8.59 16.72
CA GLY A 504 -4.98 8.85 15.33
C GLY A 504 -6.22 8.09 14.83
N SER A 505 -6.89 8.62 13.81
CA SER A 505 -8.09 8.01 13.22
C SER A 505 -7.78 7.26 11.93
N ALA A 506 -8.48 6.13 11.71
CA ALA A 506 -8.46 5.41 10.44
C ALA A 506 -9.84 5.53 9.80
N ILE A 507 -9.95 6.35 8.75
CA ILE A 507 -11.22 6.74 8.14
C ILE A 507 -11.21 6.33 6.67
N ALA A 508 -12.07 5.41 6.27
CA ALA A 508 -12.18 5.02 4.88
C ALA A 508 -12.83 6.11 4.03
N VAL A 509 -13.96 6.65 4.51
CA VAL A 509 -14.75 7.65 3.79
C VAL A 509 -15.19 8.74 4.74
N ASP A 510 -14.75 9.97 4.50
CA ASP A 510 -15.20 11.16 5.20
C ASP A 510 -15.89 12.11 4.21
N VAL A 511 -17.22 12.09 4.21
CA VAL A 511 -18.08 12.97 3.43
C VAL A 511 -18.97 13.81 4.35
N SER A 512 -18.52 14.00 5.59
CA SER A 512 -19.30 14.69 6.65
C SER A 512 -19.62 16.15 6.34
N ALA A 513 -18.90 16.78 5.40
CA ALA A 513 -19.21 18.12 4.90
C ALA A 513 -20.43 18.16 3.95
N ASN A 514 -20.91 17.01 3.48
CA ASN A 514 -22.05 16.94 2.57
C ASN A 514 -23.37 17.29 3.28
N THR A 515 -24.24 18.04 2.60
CA THR A 515 -25.54 18.46 3.13
C THR A 515 -26.70 18.10 2.21
N THR A 516 -26.42 17.44 1.08
CA THR A 516 -27.40 17.07 0.05
C THR A 516 -27.71 15.57 0.02
N GLY A 517 -26.82 14.76 0.57
CA GLY A 517 -26.90 13.30 0.60
C GLY A 517 -25.88 12.66 -0.34
N VAL A 518 -25.29 11.56 0.10
CA VAL A 518 -24.30 10.73 -0.59
C VAL A 518 -24.84 9.30 -0.67
N THR A 519 -24.74 8.68 -1.84
CA THR A 519 -24.95 7.24 -2.01
C THR A 519 -23.62 6.53 -2.14
N LEU A 520 -23.25 5.73 -1.15
CA LEU A 520 -22.11 4.81 -1.16
C LEU A 520 -22.60 3.39 -1.44
N VAL A 521 -22.22 2.84 -2.59
CA VAL A 521 -22.53 1.46 -2.99
C VAL A 521 -21.26 0.62 -2.93
N GLN A 522 -21.31 -0.50 -2.23
CA GLN A 522 -20.30 -1.56 -2.35
C GLN A 522 -20.90 -2.77 -3.05
N ASP A 523 -20.33 -3.16 -4.19
CA ASP A 523 -20.85 -4.24 -5.03
C ASP A 523 -19.76 -5.19 -5.50
N GLY A 524 -20.11 -6.46 -5.70
CA GLY A 524 -19.21 -7.50 -6.16
C GLY A 524 -19.30 -7.70 -7.67
N VAL A 525 -18.16 -7.89 -8.34
CA VAL A 525 -18.14 -8.20 -9.77
C VAL A 525 -18.13 -9.71 -9.96
N VAL A 526 -19.30 -10.27 -10.31
CA VAL A 526 -19.45 -11.70 -10.59
C VAL A 526 -18.54 -12.11 -11.75
N ILE A 527 -17.78 -13.19 -11.56
CA ILE A 527 -16.89 -13.78 -12.57
C ILE A 527 -17.45 -15.15 -12.98
N PRO A 528 -18.20 -15.25 -14.10
CA PRO A 528 -18.77 -16.52 -14.52
C PRO A 528 -17.69 -17.61 -14.72
N ASP A 529 -18.01 -18.84 -14.31
CA ASP A 529 -17.20 -20.04 -14.54
C ASP A 529 -15.75 -19.99 -13.98
N HIS A 530 -15.49 -19.20 -12.93
CA HIS A 530 -14.18 -19.16 -12.28
C HIS A 530 -13.86 -20.46 -11.51
N LYS A 531 -12.57 -20.69 -11.25
CA LYS A 531 -12.06 -21.80 -10.41
C LYS A 531 -11.34 -21.33 -9.15
N LEU A 532 -11.38 -20.03 -8.89
CA LEU A 532 -10.85 -19.42 -7.69
C LEU A 532 -11.69 -19.83 -6.47
N PRO A 533 -11.11 -19.85 -5.24
CA PRO A 533 -11.86 -19.98 -4.01
C PRO A 533 -12.97 -18.93 -3.93
N ASP A 534 -14.16 -19.40 -3.55
CA ASP A 534 -15.38 -18.63 -3.32
C ASP A 534 -16.11 -19.37 -2.20
N ALA A 535 -15.93 -18.87 -0.98
CA ALA A 535 -16.36 -19.55 0.23
C ALA A 535 -17.88 -19.49 0.41
N ASP A 536 -18.53 -18.44 -0.09
CA ASP A 536 -19.97 -18.21 0.08
C ASP A 536 -20.81 -18.57 -1.17
N GLY A 537 -20.15 -18.83 -2.29
CA GLY A 537 -20.74 -19.33 -3.53
C GLY A 537 -21.54 -18.28 -4.29
N ASP A 538 -21.28 -16.99 -4.08
CA ASP A 538 -22.03 -15.90 -4.71
C ASP A 538 -21.54 -15.55 -6.13
N GLY A 539 -20.45 -16.19 -6.58
CA GLY A 539 -19.85 -16.00 -7.90
C GLY A 539 -18.81 -14.88 -7.96
N VAL A 540 -18.45 -14.28 -6.83
CA VAL A 540 -17.33 -13.35 -6.65
C VAL A 540 -16.23 -14.09 -5.89
N PRO A 541 -15.04 -14.30 -6.48
CA PRO A 541 -13.94 -14.96 -5.77
C PRO A 541 -13.53 -14.21 -4.49
N ASP A 542 -13.18 -14.93 -3.43
CA ASP A 542 -12.78 -14.37 -2.12
C ASP A 542 -11.67 -13.30 -2.25
N ALA A 543 -10.74 -13.49 -3.19
CA ALA A 543 -9.63 -12.56 -3.43
C ALA A 543 -10.05 -11.25 -4.11
N ASN A 544 -11.22 -11.26 -4.76
CA ASN A 544 -11.81 -10.20 -5.55
C ASN A 544 -12.99 -9.50 -4.86
N GLU A 545 -13.44 -10.00 -3.71
CA GLU A 545 -14.48 -9.35 -2.94
C GLU A 545 -14.08 -7.91 -2.57
N PRO A 546 -15.04 -6.96 -2.68
CA PRO A 546 -14.78 -5.59 -2.29
C PRO A 546 -14.63 -5.49 -0.76
N MET A 547 -13.86 -4.50 -0.31
CA MET A 547 -13.77 -4.22 1.13
C MET A 547 -13.63 -2.73 1.41
N ILE A 548 -14.24 -2.31 2.51
CA ILE A 548 -14.01 -1.03 3.16
C ILE A 548 -13.45 -1.29 4.56
N VAL A 549 -12.29 -0.72 4.87
CA VAL A 549 -11.64 -0.81 6.19
C VAL A 549 -11.35 0.59 6.72
N GLY A 550 -11.86 0.91 7.91
CA GLY A 550 -11.82 2.24 8.52
C GLY A 550 -13.21 2.88 8.60
N ASP A 551 -13.32 3.94 9.39
CA ASP A 551 -14.60 4.60 9.67
C ASP A 551 -15.26 5.17 8.39
N ILE A 552 -16.58 5.21 8.37
CA ILE A 552 -17.39 5.91 7.36
C ILE A 552 -18.15 7.04 8.05
N ARG A 553 -18.04 8.27 7.53
CA ARG A 553 -18.67 9.46 8.11
C ARG A 553 -19.49 10.21 7.05
N PHE A 554 -20.80 10.15 7.21
CA PHE A 554 -21.79 10.87 6.43
C PHE A 554 -22.13 12.23 7.05
N GLY A 555 -22.94 13.01 6.33
CA GLY A 555 -23.15 14.42 6.58
C GLY A 555 -24.51 14.73 7.19
N SER A 556 -25.14 15.81 6.71
CA SER A 556 -26.50 16.20 7.11
C SER A 556 -27.54 15.99 6.00
N GLY A 557 -27.15 15.27 4.95
CA GLY A 557 -27.99 14.95 3.81
C GLY A 557 -28.79 13.68 4.04
N ALA A 558 -29.62 13.28 3.07
CA ALA A 558 -30.21 11.95 3.10
C ALA A 558 -29.20 10.95 2.53
N ASP A 559 -28.45 10.29 3.40
CA ASP A 559 -27.33 9.44 3.03
C ASP A 559 -27.75 7.97 2.85
N VAL A 560 -27.11 7.26 1.91
CA VAL A 560 -27.39 5.84 1.62
C VAL A 560 -26.10 5.06 1.61
N LEU A 561 -26.02 4.04 2.46
CA LEU A 561 -24.99 3.00 2.42
C LEU A 561 -25.63 1.69 1.95
N ASP A 562 -25.29 1.22 0.75
CA ASP A 562 -25.79 -0.02 0.16
C ASP A 562 -24.66 -1.02 -0.06
N VAL A 563 -24.57 -2.02 0.81
CA VAL A 563 -23.52 -3.05 0.82
C VAL A 563 -24.09 -4.35 0.29
N ARG A 564 -23.68 -4.75 -0.91
CA ARG A 564 -24.22 -5.90 -1.63
C ARG A 564 -23.27 -7.09 -1.68
N ASN A 565 -22.00 -6.88 -1.37
CA ASN A 565 -20.98 -7.92 -1.39
C ASN A 565 -19.79 -7.54 -0.48
N GLY A 566 -18.99 -8.52 -0.08
CA GLY A 566 -17.75 -8.33 0.65
C GLY A 566 -17.95 -7.75 2.06
N THR A 567 -16.96 -6.98 2.53
CA THR A 567 -16.89 -6.56 3.93
C THR A 567 -16.81 -5.05 4.13
N VAL A 568 -17.41 -4.56 5.21
CA VAL A 568 -17.20 -3.21 5.75
C VAL A 568 -16.80 -3.35 7.22
N ASN A 569 -15.60 -2.90 7.57
CA ASN A 569 -15.07 -2.97 8.93
C ASN A 569 -14.62 -1.58 9.41
N GLY A 570 -15.44 -0.96 10.25
CA GLY A 570 -15.22 0.39 10.78
C GLY A 570 -16.49 0.99 11.37
N ASP A 571 -16.34 2.01 12.22
CA ASP A 571 -17.50 2.71 12.79
C ASP A 571 -18.19 3.55 11.70
N ILE A 572 -19.53 3.57 11.69
CA ILE A 572 -20.34 4.27 10.70
C ILE A 572 -21.16 5.34 11.40
N SER A 573 -20.91 6.60 11.02
CA SER A 573 -21.67 7.76 11.48
C SER A 573 -22.53 8.29 10.35
N PHE A 574 -23.85 8.25 10.53
CA PHE A 574 -24.83 8.74 9.55
C PHE A 574 -25.04 10.26 9.64
N GLY A 575 -24.79 10.87 10.80
CA GLY A 575 -24.97 12.29 10.99
C GLY A 575 -26.46 12.62 11.18
N THR A 576 -27.04 13.40 10.28
CA THR A 576 -28.47 13.77 10.33
C THR A 576 -29.07 13.67 8.93
N GLY A 577 -30.39 13.55 8.84
CA GLY A 577 -31.05 13.38 7.56
C GLY A 577 -31.80 12.05 7.49
N ALA A 578 -32.53 11.83 6.41
CA ALA A 578 -33.28 10.58 6.23
C ALA A 578 -32.36 9.52 5.64
N ASP A 579 -31.63 8.84 6.51
CA ASP A 579 -30.53 7.95 6.16
C ASP A 579 -30.97 6.51 5.97
N ARG A 580 -30.19 5.75 5.20
CA ARG A 580 -30.46 4.33 4.94
C ARG A 580 -29.20 3.48 4.94
N LEU A 581 -29.24 2.39 5.70
CA LEU A 581 -28.31 1.26 5.62
C LEU A 581 -29.01 0.06 4.97
N SER A 582 -28.46 -0.44 3.87
CA SER A 582 -28.92 -1.64 3.16
C SER A 582 -27.81 -2.67 3.10
N ILE A 583 -28.09 -3.89 3.53
CA ILE A 583 -27.17 -5.04 3.45
C ILE A 583 -27.86 -6.15 2.67
N SER A 584 -27.18 -6.62 1.62
CA SER A 584 -27.68 -7.64 0.70
C SER A 584 -26.55 -8.51 0.15
N GLY A 585 -26.91 -9.50 -0.67
CA GLY A 585 -26.00 -10.39 -1.39
C GLY A 585 -25.20 -11.39 -0.55
N GLY A 586 -25.02 -11.16 0.75
CA GLY A 586 -24.15 -11.97 1.62
C GLY A 586 -23.15 -11.11 2.41
N ALA A 587 -23.11 -9.79 2.16
CA ALA A 587 -22.13 -8.90 2.75
C ALA A 587 -22.14 -8.87 4.28
N VAL A 588 -20.98 -8.54 4.85
CA VAL A 588 -20.77 -8.39 6.30
C VAL A 588 -20.37 -6.96 6.63
N VAL A 589 -21.15 -6.31 7.49
CA VAL A 589 -20.85 -4.98 8.03
C VAL A 589 -20.59 -5.11 9.52
N THR A 590 -19.42 -4.64 9.97
CA THR A 590 -18.97 -4.71 11.36
C THR A 590 -18.51 -3.34 11.83
N GLY A 591 -19.09 -2.87 12.94
CA GLY A 591 -18.69 -1.60 13.56
C GLY A 591 -19.79 -1.00 14.43
N LYS A 592 -19.49 0.11 15.09
CA LYS A 592 -20.51 0.89 15.81
C LYS A 592 -21.30 1.72 14.82
N LEU A 593 -22.60 1.80 15.05
CA LEU A 593 -23.47 2.74 14.32
C LEU A 593 -23.79 3.94 15.20
N SER A 594 -23.76 5.14 14.62
CA SER A 594 -24.27 6.37 15.25
C SER A 594 -25.13 7.17 14.28
N ASN A 595 -26.20 7.76 14.80
CA ASN A 595 -27.09 8.66 14.09
C ASN A 595 -27.58 9.75 15.07
N ASP A 596 -27.49 11.02 14.69
CA ASP A 596 -27.68 12.14 15.63
C ASP A 596 -29.15 12.59 15.76
N ASP A 597 -30.02 12.21 14.81
CA ASP A 597 -31.42 12.65 14.78
C ASP A 597 -32.47 11.52 14.82
N GLY A 598 -32.03 10.26 14.83
CA GLY A 598 -32.89 9.08 14.87
C GLY A 598 -33.58 8.71 13.55
N GLN A 599 -33.31 9.40 12.45
CA GLN A 599 -33.89 9.14 11.12
C GLN A 599 -33.04 8.17 10.28
N LEU A 600 -32.78 6.97 10.79
CA LEU A 600 -32.02 5.93 10.07
C LEU A 600 -32.89 4.69 9.79
N ASP A 601 -33.03 4.32 8.52
CA ASP A 601 -33.66 3.07 8.09
C ASP A 601 -32.62 1.97 7.89
N ILE A 602 -32.75 0.85 8.62
CA ILE A 602 -31.85 -0.30 8.50
C ILE A 602 -32.58 -1.47 7.84
N ASN A 603 -32.03 -1.97 6.73
CA ASN A 603 -32.55 -3.12 5.99
C ASN A 603 -31.48 -4.17 5.73
N ILE A 604 -31.60 -5.34 6.35
CA ILE A 604 -30.69 -6.48 6.20
C ILE A 604 -31.45 -7.59 5.47
N SER A 605 -31.35 -7.62 4.15
CA SER A 605 -32.12 -8.56 3.33
C SER A 605 -31.46 -9.95 3.22
N LYS A 606 -30.13 -9.96 3.03
CA LYS A 606 -29.26 -11.16 2.98
C LYS A 606 -27.84 -10.73 3.34
N GLY A 607 -27.31 -11.21 4.45
CA GLY A 607 -26.00 -10.79 4.97
C GLY A 607 -26.04 -10.50 6.47
N VAL A 608 -24.98 -9.89 7.00
CA VAL A 608 -24.78 -9.72 8.45
C VAL A 608 -24.48 -8.27 8.80
N LEU A 609 -25.19 -7.74 9.80
CA LEU A 609 -24.76 -6.56 10.54
C LEU A 609 -24.27 -7.00 11.93
N ASP A 610 -22.96 -6.93 12.17
CA ASP A 610 -22.37 -7.03 13.51
C ASP A 610 -22.25 -5.63 14.12
N ALA A 611 -23.31 -5.26 14.84
CA ALA A 611 -23.47 -3.95 15.44
C ALA A 611 -22.76 -3.87 16.80
N GLN A 612 -21.73 -3.03 16.86
CA GLN A 612 -20.80 -2.97 17.99
C GLN A 612 -21.05 -1.81 18.96
N GLN A 613 -22.07 -0.98 18.74
CA GLN A 613 -22.41 0.10 19.64
C GLN A 613 -22.93 -0.43 20.99
N THR A 614 -22.49 0.21 22.08
CA THR A 614 -22.88 -0.15 23.45
C THR A 614 -23.94 0.79 24.03
N ALA A 615 -24.13 1.95 23.41
CA ALA A 615 -25.19 2.89 23.71
C ALA A 615 -26.46 2.58 22.88
N SER A 616 -27.59 3.11 23.34
CA SER A 616 -28.85 3.04 22.60
C SER A 616 -28.74 3.78 21.27
N LEU A 617 -29.21 3.17 20.18
CA LEU A 617 -29.32 3.77 18.86
C LEU A 617 -30.79 4.03 18.53
N ASP A 618 -31.12 5.31 18.30
CA ASP A 618 -32.43 5.71 17.80
C ASP A 618 -32.46 5.56 16.27
N ILE A 619 -33.48 4.88 15.74
CA ILE A 619 -33.66 4.61 14.31
C ILE A 619 -35.13 4.73 13.87
N SER A 620 -35.38 4.91 12.58
CA SER A 620 -36.73 5.01 12.02
C SER A 620 -37.37 3.66 11.74
N SER A 621 -36.62 2.73 11.16
CA SER A 621 -37.10 1.36 10.91
C SER A 621 -35.98 0.33 10.96
N LEU A 622 -36.34 -0.91 11.29
CA LEU A 622 -35.43 -2.06 11.29
C LEU A 622 -36.10 -3.23 10.59
N ASN A 623 -35.54 -3.69 9.47
CA ASN A 623 -35.99 -4.89 8.78
C ASN A 623 -34.84 -5.88 8.64
N VAL A 624 -35.03 -7.08 9.16
CA VAL A 624 -34.11 -8.22 8.99
C VAL A 624 -34.88 -9.34 8.28
N GLY A 625 -34.52 -9.57 7.02
CA GLY A 625 -35.12 -10.58 6.15
C GLY A 625 -34.82 -12.01 6.61
N GLU A 626 -35.38 -13.00 5.91
CA GLU A 626 -35.22 -14.42 6.25
C GLU A 626 -33.75 -14.87 6.23
N ASP A 627 -32.97 -14.35 5.28
CA ASP A 627 -31.54 -14.62 5.11
C ASP A 627 -30.62 -13.53 5.71
N GLY A 628 -31.20 -12.53 6.38
CA GLY A 628 -30.47 -11.46 7.06
C GLY A 628 -30.16 -11.82 8.51
N LYS A 629 -29.07 -11.28 9.05
CA LYS A 629 -28.68 -11.45 10.46
C LYS A 629 -28.28 -10.12 11.09
N LEU A 630 -28.80 -9.85 12.27
CA LEU A 630 -28.38 -8.77 13.15
C LEU A 630 -27.68 -9.37 14.39
N ILE A 631 -26.43 -9.01 14.63
CA ILE A 631 -25.71 -9.34 15.87
C ILE A 631 -25.63 -8.07 16.72
N VAL A 632 -26.12 -8.14 17.96
CA VAL A 632 -26.20 -7.00 18.86
C VAL A 632 -25.21 -7.14 20.01
N THR A 633 -24.45 -6.08 20.28
CA THR A 633 -23.52 -6.05 21.41
C THR A 633 -24.25 -5.70 22.72
N LEU A 634 -24.20 -6.62 23.69
CA LEU A 634 -24.80 -6.52 25.01
C LEU A 634 -23.72 -6.34 26.10
N ASP A 635 -24.10 -5.66 27.18
CA ASP A 635 -23.23 -5.41 28.33
C ASP A 635 -24.08 -5.41 29.60
N GLU A 636 -23.64 -6.16 30.62
CA GLU A 636 -24.34 -6.27 31.91
C GLU A 636 -24.51 -4.91 32.59
N ALA A 637 -23.57 -3.99 32.41
CA ALA A 637 -23.64 -2.65 33.00
C ALA A 637 -24.81 -1.81 32.45
N THR A 638 -25.29 -2.12 31.25
CA THR A 638 -26.39 -1.40 30.57
C THR A 638 -27.52 -2.35 30.16
N ALA A 639 -27.74 -3.44 30.92
CA ALA A 639 -28.75 -4.46 30.61
C ALA A 639 -30.19 -3.90 30.59
N ASP A 640 -30.45 -2.85 31.36
CA ASP A 640 -31.76 -2.19 31.44
C ASP A 640 -32.04 -1.19 30.29
N GLU A 641 -31.05 -0.93 29.43
CA GLU A 641 -31.13 0.03 28.31
C GLU A 641 -31.35 -0.71 26.99
N PHE A 642 -32.37 -0.31 26.22
CA PHE A 642 -32.60 -0.83 24.87
C PHE A 642 -31.43 -0.47 23.95
N ARG A 643 -30.95 -1.44 23.17
CA ARG A 643 -29.91 -1.22 22.16
C ARG A 643 -30.42 -0.51 20.91
N TYR A 644 -31.66 -0.79 20.53
CA TYR A 644 -32.35 -0.12 19.45
C TYR A 644 -33.67 0.46 19.93
N ASN A 645 -33.87 1.76 19.72
CA ASN A 645 -35.18 2.39 19.81
C ASN A 645 -35.67 2.72 18.40
N VAL A 646 -36.63 1.93 17.93
CA VAL A 646 -37.21 2.04 16.60
C VAL A 646 -38.50 2.84 16.69
N SER A 647 -38.55 4.02 16.06
CA SER A 647 -39.76 4.85 16.10
C SER A 647 -40.91 4.24 15.27
N GLY A 648 -40.57 3.51 14.19
CA GLY A 648 -41.50 2.74 13.35
C GLY A 648 -41.51 1.23 13.67
N SER A 649 -41.58 0.40 12.63
CA SER A 649 -41.60 -1.06 12.78
C SER A 649 -40.20 -1.67 12.90
N ALA A 650 -40.12 -2.72 13.71
CA ALA A 650 -38.99 -3.64 13.77
C ALA A 650 -39.43 -5.04 13.36
N ASP A 651 -38.95 -5.50 12.21
CA ASP A 651 -39.34 -6.75 11.56
C ASP A 651 -38.17 -7.74 11.57
N LEU A 652 -38.31 -8.86 12.27
CA LEU A 652 -37.33 -9.94 12.38
C LEU A 652 -37.94 -11.23 11.80
N ALA A 653 -37.74 -11.44 10.49
CA ALA A 653 -38.49 -12.44 9.73
C ALA A 653 -37.95 -13.87 9.87
N GLY A 654 -36.63 -14.04 9.95
CA GLY A 654 -35.97 -15.35 9.97
C GLY A 654 -35.75 -15.93 11.37
N ALA A 655 -35.67 -17.26 11.47
CA ALA A 655 -35.37 -17.93 12.75
C ALA A 655 -34.00 -17.55 13.33
N GLY A 656 -33.01 -17.35 12.46
CA GLY A 656 -31.65 -16.92 12.80
C GLY A 656 -31.37 -15.46 12.52
N SER A 657 -32.40 -14.61 12.47
CA SER A 657 -32.23 -13.19 12.15
C SER A 657 -31.58 -12.37 13.27
N LEU A 658 -31.38 -12.96 14.46
CA LEU A 658 -30.80 -12.30 15.62
C LEU A 658 -29.68 -13.16 16.24
N GLY A 659 -28.59 -12.50 16.62
CA GLY A 659 -27.49 -13.00 17.44
C GLY A 659 -27.09 -11.93 18.46
N VAL A 660 -26.28 -12.31 19.44
CA VAL A 660 -25.71 -11.35 20.40
C VAL A 660 -24.23 -11.56 20.59
N ARG A 661 -23.55 -10.50 21.01
CA ARG A 661 -22.16 -10.50 21.45
C ARG A 661 -22.08 -9.85 22.83
N PHE A 662 -21.06 -10.17 23.62
CA PHE A 662 -20.86 -9.59 24.93
C PHE A 662 -19.45 -8.99 25.05
N ASN A 663 -19.36 -7.74 25.53
CA ASN A 663 -18.07 -7.12 25.86
C ASN A 663 -17.64 -7.42 27.30
N SER A 664 -18.63 -7.62 28.17
CA SER A 664 -18.46 -7.95 29.58
C SER A 664 -18.80 -9.41 29.87
N LEU A 665 -18.28 -9.91 30.99
CA LEU A 665 -18.70 -11.20 31.53
C LEU A 665 -20.11 -11.06 32.13
N ILE A 666 -20.93 -12.09 32.02
CA ILE A 666 -22.17 -12.20 32.81
C ILE A 666 -21.81 -12.75 34.19
N ALA A 667 -22.52 -12.31 35.23
CA ALA A 667 -22.40 -12.86 36.58
C ALA A 667 -22.38 -14.40 36.57
N ALA A 668 -21.54 -14.99 37.43
CA ALA A 668 -21.35 -16.44 37.48
C ALA A 668 -22.60 -17.22 37.93
N GLU A 669 -23.51 -16.55 38.64
CA GLU A 669 -24.77 -17.11 39.10
C GLU A 669 -25.94 -16.24 38.65
N GLY A 670 -27.04 -16.89 38.26
CA GLY A 670 -28.27 -16.23 37.83
C GLY A 670 -28.38 -16.04 36.32
N THR A 671 -29.50 -15.44 35.92
CA THR A 671 -29.81 -15.07 34.54
C THR A 671 -29.97 -13.56 34.50
N THR A 672 -29.29 -12.92 33.55
CA THR A 672 -29.41 -11.48 33.31
C THR A 672 -30.30 -11.27 32.08
N SER A 673 -31.35 -10.47 32.24
CA SER A 673 -32.23 -10.05 31.14
C SER A 673 -31.70 -8.74 30.53
N PHE A 674 -31.47 -8.74 29.22
CA PHE A 674 -30.97 -7.60 28.46
C PHE A 674 -32.06 -7.05 27.56
N LYS A 675 -32.33 -5.74 27.65
CA LYS A 675 -33.27 -5.07 26.73
C LYS A 675 -32.59 -4.82 25.39
N VAL A 676 -33.17 -5.36 24.32
CA VAL A 676 -32.54 -5.33 22.98
C VAL A 676 -33.24 -4.33 22.08
N ILE A 677 -34.53 -4.52 21.81
CA ILE A 677 -35.29 -3.69 20.87
C ILE A 677 -36.53 -3.14 21.55
N LYS A 678 -36.75 -1.84 21.38
CA LYS A 678 -38.04 -1.18 21.59
C LYS A 678 -38.51 -0.62 20.26
N ALA A 679 -39.75 -0.93 19.84
CA ALA A 679 -40.28 -0.52 18.56
C ALA A 679 -41.72 0.01 18.66
N GLY A 680 -42.11 0.85 17.69
CA GLY A 680 -43.50 1.26 17.48
C GLY A 680 -44.41 0.06 17.20
N ASP A 681 -43.95 -0.88 16.38
CA ASP A 681 -44.55 -2.20 16.15
C ASP A 681 -43.43 -3.24 16.03
N LEU A 682 -43.43 -4.28 16.87
CA LEU A 682 -42.41 -5.36 16.85
C LEU A 682 -42.97 -6.67 16.26
N ASN A 683 -42.33 -7.18 15.21
CA ASN A 683 -42.63 -8.47 14.60
C ASN A 683 -41.44 -9.43 14.77
N ALA A 684 -41.41 -10.17 15.87
CA ALA A 684 -40.33 -11.12 16.22
C ALA A 684 -40.77 -12.60 16.23
N GLY A 685 -41.92 -12.91 15.63
CA GLY A 685 -42.52 -14.25 15.68
C GLY A 685 -41.76 -15.35 14.94
N GLY A 686 -40.76 -14.97 14.12
CA GLY A 686 -39.89 -15.91 13.40
C GLY A 686 -38.74 -16.47 14.26
N LEU A 687 -38.32 -15.77 15.32
CA LEU A 687 -37.13 -16.09 16.10
C LEU A 687 -37.21 -17.45 16.81
N THR A 688 -36.08 -18.15 16.91
CA THR A 688 -35.95 -19.34 17.75
C THR A 688 -34.72 -19.27 18.64
N SER A 689 -34.83 -19.75 19.88
CA SER A 689 -33.71 -19.75 20.83
C SER A 689 -32.54 -20.62 20.36
N GLU A 690 -32.81 -21.69 19.60
CA GLU A 690 -31.78 -22.53 18.99
C GLU A 690 -30.88 -21.74 18.04
N GLN A 691 -31.48 -20.94 17.15
CA GLN A 691 -30.72 -20.14 16.18
C GLN A 691 -30.06 -18.94 16.85
N LEU A 692 -30.74 -18.28 17.80
CA LEU A 692 -30.14 -17.23 18.62
C LEU A 692 -28.86 -17.73 19.32
N GLN A 693 -28.93 -18.90 19.96
CA GLN A 693 -27.77 -19.52 20.61
C GLN A 693 -26.64 -19.82 19.61
N SER A 694 -26.95 -20.32 18.41
CA SER A 694 -25.94 -20.64 17.39
C SER A 694 -25.20 -19.41 16.86
N ASN A 695 -25.84 -18.23 16.92
CA ASN A 695 -25.26 -16.94 16.54
C ASN A 695 -24.71 -16.16 17.76
N SER A 696 -24.49 -16.82 18.90
CA SER A 696 -24.06 -16.17 20.16
C SER A 696 -22.85 -16.89 20.78
N PRO A 697 -22.09 -16.22 21.67
CA PRO A 697 -20.93 -16.82 22.34
C PRO A 697 -21.26 -18.11 23.08
N TYR A 698 -20.48 -19.17 22.84
CA TYR A 698 -20.63 -20.47 23.49
C TYR A 698 -20.45 -20.41 25.02
N ALA A 699 -19.72 -19.39 25.50
CA ALA A 699 -19.55 -19.14 26.93
C ALA A 699 -20.88 -18.92 27.69
N PHE A 700 -21.96 -18.61 26.97
CA PHE A 700 -23.26 -18.29 27.51
C PHE A 700 -24.36 -19.18 26.94
N VAL A 701 -25.31 -19.53 27.81
CA VAL A 701 -26.64 -20.00 27.40
C VAL A 701 -27.49 -18.76 27.17
N VAL A 702 -27.97 -18.59 25.95
CA VAL A 702 -28.72 -17.42 25.48
C VAL A 702 -30.10 -17.86 25.00
N GLU A 703 -31.14 -17.26 25.60
CA GLU A 703 -32.54 -17.57 25.33
C GLU A 703 -33.34 -16.30 25.01
N ILE A 704 -34.46 -16.47 24.33
CA ILE A 704 -35.39 -15.37 24.07
C ILE A 704 -36.11 -15.09 25.38
N GLY A 705 -36.00 -13.86 25.89
CA GLY A 705 -36.65 -13.41 27.11
C GLY A 705 -38.09 -12.96 26.86
N ASP A 706 -38.47 -11.84 27.49
CA ASP A 706 -39.79 -11.24 27.33
C ASP A 706 -39.96 -10.64 25.92
N VAL A 707 -41.04 -11.06 25.26
CA VAL A 707 -41.49 -10.50 23.98
C VAL A 707 -42.88 -9.94 24.13
N THR A 708 -43.02 -8.63 23.91
CA THR A 708 -44.32 -7.94 23.86
C THR A 708 -44.60 -7.43 22.43
N ALA A 709 -45.69 -6.70 22.24
CA ALA A 709 -45.97 -6.06 20.95
C ALA A 709 -44.95 -4.96 20.57
N ASN A 710 -44.13 -4.50 21.53
CA ASN A 710 -43.25 -3.34 21.37
C ASN A 710 -41.82 -3.56 21.87
N GLU A 711 -41.55 -4.62 22.64
CA GLU A 711 -40.27 -4.80 23.34
C GLU A 711 -39.78 -6.24 23.22
N LEU A 712 -38.47 -6.41 23.01
CA LEU A 712 -37.75 -7.68 22.98
C LEU A 712 -36.60 -7.64 24.00
N SER A 713 -36.56 -8.62 24.90
CA SER A 713 -35.39 -8.91 25.73
C SER A 713 -34.76 -10.26 25.41
N ILE A 714 -33.50 -10.40 25.80
CA ILE A 714 -32.72 -11.64 25.72
C ILE A 714 -32.26 -11.99 27.12
N ASP A 715 -32.45 -13.24 27.50
CA ASP A 715 -31.94 -13.78 28.76
C ASP A 715 -30.63 -14.50 28.50
N ALA A 716 -29.60 -14.18 29.27
CA ALA A 716 -28.33 -14.87 29.16
C ALA A 716 -27.74 -15.21 30.53
N ARG A 717 -27.07 -16.36 30.59
CA ARG A 717 -26.32 -16.82 31.75
C ARG A 717 -25.07 -17.57 31.31
N ARG A 718 -24.09 -17.65 32.19
CA ARG A 718 -22.90 -18.50 31.99
C ARG A 718 -23.32 -19.97 31.81
N ILE A 719 -22.71 -20.65 30.84
CA ILE A 719 -22.87 -22.10 30.69
C ILE A 719 -22.26 -22.81 31.91
N THR A 720 -22.94 -23.81 32.46
CA THR A 720 -22.40 -24.55 33.61
C THR A 720 -21.36 -25.58 33.16
N ALA A 721 -20.46 -25.97 34.08
CA ALA A 721 -19.46 -27.01 33.79
C ALA A 721 -20.11 -28.35 33.36
N GLU A 722 -21.28 -28.67 33.94
CA GLU A 722 -22.05 -29.87 33.59
C GLU A 722 -22.61 -29.78 32.16
N GLU A 723 -23.22 -28.64 31.80
CA GLU A 723 -23.76 -28.41 30.44
C GLU A 723 -22.66 -28.39 29.38
N ALA A 724 -21.50 -27.79 29.69
CA ALA A 724 -20.32 -27.78 28.82
C ALA A 724 -19.64 -29.15 28.71
N LYS A 725 -20.06 -30.13 29.53
CA LYS A 725 -19.48 -31.48 29.66
C LYS A 725 -17.99 -31.42 29.96
N MET A 726 -17.63 -30.58 30.94
CA MET A 726 -16.24 -30.41 31.36
C MET A 726 -15.73 -31.66 32.10
N ILE A 727 -14.46 -31.99 31.90
CA ILE A 727 -13.76 -32.96 32.76
C ILE A 727 -13.48 -32.33 34.14
N ASN A 728 -13.10 -33.16 35.12
CA ASN A 728 -12.87 -32.70 36.49
C ASN A 728 -11.83 -31.57 36.59
N SER A 729 -10.76 -31.62 35.80
CA SER A 729 -9.72 -30.56 35.80
C SER A 729 -10.21 -29.25 35.19
N GLU A 730 -10.92 -29.31 34.07
CA GLU A 730 -11.56 -28.15 33.43
C GLU A 730 -12.55 -27.50 34.39
N ALA A 731 -13.42 -28.28 35.02
CA ALA A 731 -14.44 -27.80 35.94
C ALA A 731 -13.83 -27.18 37.21
N ALA A 732 -12.76 -27.76 37.75
CA ALA A 732 -12.10 -27.27 38.97
C ALA A 732 -11.46 -25.88 38.80
N ALA A 733 -11.05 -25.52 37.58
CA ALA A 733 -10.46 -24.22 37.27
C ALA A 733 -11.47 -23.19 36.73
N TYR A 734 -12.70 -23.60 36.44
CA TYR A 734 -13.62 -22.80 35.63
C TYR A 734 -13.99 -21.47 36.26
N ASP A 735 -14.31 -21.44 37.56
CA ASP A 735 -14.69 -20.20 38.25
C ASP A 735 -13.54 -19.21 38.39
N VAL A 736 -12.34 -19.71 38.73
CA VAL A 736 -11.16 -18.84 38.89
C VAL A 736 -10.67 -18.29 37.55
N LEU A 737 -10.68 -19.09 36.49
CA LEU A 737 -10.32 -18.64 35.16
C LEU A 737 -11.33 -17.64 34.62
N TYR A 738 -12.62 -17.94 34.75
CA TYR A 738 -13.69 -17.03 34.31
C TYR A 738 -13.60 -15.68 35.03
N ALA A 739 -13.42 -15.68 36.35
CA ALA A 739 -13.22 -14.43 37.11
C ALA A 739 -11.97 -13.66 36.65
N GLY A 740 -10.88 -14.37 36.33
CA GLY A 740 -9.64 -13.77 35.81
C GLY A 740 -9.78 -13.10 34.44
N LEU A 741 -10.78 -13.47 33.63
CA LEU A 741 -11.05 -12.81 32.34
C LEU A 741 -11.48 -11.34 32.50
N ALA A 742 -11.96 -10.94 33.67
CA ALA A 742 -12.30 -9.54 33.93
C ALA A 742 -11.09 -8.62 33.77
N ASP A 743 -9.90 -9.10 34.15
CA ASP A 743 -8.64 -8.36 34.17
C ASP A 743 -7.86 -8.43 32.84
N ASN A 744 -8.33 -9.21 31.86
CA ASN A 744 -7.65 -9.36 30.56
C ASN A 744 -8.66 -9.31 29.40
N GLU A 745 -8.81 -8.12 28.81
CA GLU A 745 -9.73 -7.87 27.71
C GLU A 745 -9.44 -8.70 26.46
N VAL A 746 -8.15 -8.91 26.12
CA VAL A 746 -7.75 -9.65 24.91
C VAL A 746 -8.16 -11.11 25.01
N ILE A 747 -7.86 -11.78 26.12
CA ILE A 747 -8.23 -13.18 26.32
C ILE A 747 -9.76 -13.30 26.48
N ARG A 748 -10.40 -12.35 27.16
CA ARG A 748 -11.86 -12.30 27.28
C ARG A 748 -12.51 -12.22 25.90
N ALA A 749 -12.12 -11.28 25.06
CA ALA A 749 -12.66 -11.12 23.71
C ALA A 749 -12.44 -12.38 22.86
N ALA A 750 -11.22 -12.93 22.86
CA ALA A 750 -10.90 -14.15 22.12
C ALA A 750 -11.81 -15.34 22.51
N LEU A 751 -12.07 -15.51 23.82
CA LEU A 751 -12.94 -16.57 24.33
C LEU A 751 -14.42 -16.29 24.04
N LEU A 752 -14.87 -15.05 24.20
CA LEU A 752 -16.25 -14.65 23.94
C LEU A 752 -16.60 -14.58 22.45
N ASN A 753 -15.62 -14.50 21.55
CA ASN A 753 -15.87 -14.55 20.10
C ASN A 753 -16.16 -15.98 19.59
N GLN A 754 -15.94 -17.02 20.40
CA GLN A 754 -16.20 -18.40 20.00
C GLN A 754 -17.69 -18.73 20.16
N THR A 755 -18.36 -19.12 19.07
CA THR A 755 -19.79 -19.47 19.06
C THR A 755 -20.05 -20.96 19.24
N ASP A 756 -19.01 -21.80 19.18
CA ASP A 756 -19.11 -23.24 19.37
C ASP A 756 -18.17 -23.78 20.46
N ARG A 757 -18.45 -25.03 20.84
CA ARG A 757 -17.72 -25.75 21.89
C ARG A 757 -16.25 -25.95 21.52
N GLU A 758 -15.97 -26.31 20.27
CA GLU A 758 -14.62 -26.65 19.84
C GLU A 758 -13.71 -25.42 19.91
N GLY A 759 -14.14 -24.29 19.34
CA GLY A 759 -13.45 -23.01 19.40
C GLY A 759 -13.24 -22.53 20.84
N PHE A 760 -14.25 -22.62 21.70
CA PHE A 760 -14.13 -22.26 23.11
C PHE A 760 -13.07 -23.11 23.83
N PHE A 761 -13.15 -24.44 23.72
CA PHE A 761 -12.23 -25.34 24.42
C PHE A 761 -10.81 -25.30 23.85
N ARG A 762 -10.66 -25.00 22.55
CA ARG A 762 -9.35 -24.75 21.92
C ARG A 762 -8.59 -23.62 22.60
N ILE A 763 -9.27 -22.57 23.06
CA ILE A 763 -8.66 -21.47 23.83
C ILE A 763 -8.59 -21.82 25.32
N TYR A 764 -9.70 -22.27 25.90
CA TYR A 764 -9.83 -22.53 27.35
C TYR A 764 -8.76 -23.51 27.86
N GLN A 765 -8.46 -24.57 27.10
CA GLN A 765 -7.46 -25.57 27.49
C GLN A 765 -6.06 -24.97 27.69
N GLN A 766 -5.68 -23.96 26.90
CA GLN A 766 -4.38 -23.31 26.96
C GLN A 766 -4.21 -22.43 28.21
N LEU A 767 -5.32 -22.13 28.90
CA LEU A 767 -5.35 -21.35 30.14
C LEU A 767 -5.25 -22.24 31.40
N LEU A 768 -5.42 -23.55 31.26
CA LEU A 768 -5.41 -24.47 32.39
C LEU A 768 -3.98 -24.65 32.94
N PRO A 769 -3.80 -24.72 34.27
CA PRO A 769 -2.54 -25.14 34.85
C PRO A 769 -2.27 -26.63 34.56
N GLU A 770 -1.00 -27.04 34.67
CA GLU A 770 -0.62 -28.46 34.57
C GLU A 770 -1.37 -29.30 35.61
N HIS A 771 -2.11 -30.28 35.12
CA HIS A 771 -3.04 -31.09 35.89
C HIS A 771 -3.03 -32.57 35.48
N SER A 772 -2.25 -32.92 34.45
CA SER A 772 -2.12 -34.29 33.94
C SER A 772 -1.34 -35.20 34.91
N GLY A 773 -0.53 -34.61 35.79
CA GLY A 773 0.41 -35.29 36.66
C GLY A 773 1.72 -35.64 35.95
N GLY A 774 1.90 -35.17 34.72
CA GLY A 774 3.02 -35.46 33.85
C GLY A 774 4.39 -35.23 34.49
N PRO A 775 4.65 -34.07 35.14
CA PRO A 775 5.98 -33.79 35.68
C PRO A 775 6.42 -34.82 36.73
N LEU A 776 5.49 -35.27 37.58
CA LEU A 776 5.80 -36.26 38.62
C LEU A 776 6.00 -37.66 38.04
N LEU A 777 5.19 -38.06 37.05
CA LEU A 777 5.33 -39.35 36.37
C LEU A 777 6.61 -39.41 35.53
N SER A 778 6.97 -38.30 34.88
CA SER A 778 8.21 -38.17 34.13
C SER A 778 9.42 -38.28 35.04
N LEU A 779 9.45 -37.55 36.17
CA LEU A 779 10.50 -37.67 37.18
C LEU A 779 10.60 -39.08 37.75
N ALA A 780 9.47 -39.72 38.08
CA ALA A 780 9.46 -41.09 38.57
C ALA A 780 10.02 -42.08 37.54
N SER A 781 9.72 -41.88 36.26
CA SER A 781 10.26 -42.68 35.15
C SER A 781 11.77 -42.50 35.01
N GLY A 782 12.28 -41.28 35.19
CA GLY A 782 13.71 -40.98 35.28
C GLY A 782 14.39 -41.70 36.44
N VAL A 783 13.82 -41.63 37.65
CA VAL A 783 14.35 -42.33 38.85
C VAL A 783 14.36 -43.85 38.68
N ASP A 784 13.30 -44.42 38.10
CA ASP A 784 13.24 -45.85 37.80
C ASP A 784 14.31 -46.24 36.76
N ALA A 785 14.53 -45.42 35.73
CA ALA A 785 15.58 -45.64 34.75
C ALA A 785 17.00 -45.57 35.37
N VAL A 786 17.25 -44.62 36.27
CA VAL A 786 18.50 -44.54 37.06
C VAL A 786 18.68 -45.79 37.94
N THR A 787 17.61 -46.24 38.60
CA THR A 787 17.64 -47.44 39.45
C THR A 787 17.90 -48.70 38.62
N ARG A 788 17.31 -48.83 37.43
CA ARG A 788 17.60 -49.92 36.48
C ARG A 788 19.04 -49.87 35.99
N ALA A 789 19.58 -48.69 35.70
CA ALA A 789 21.00 -48.54 35.35
C ALA A 789 21.93 -48.97 36.49
N LEU A 790 21.56 -48.68 37.74
CA LEU A 790 22.32 -49.12 38.90
C LEU A 790 22.30 -50.65 39.08
N THR A 791 21.12 -51.25 38.97
CA THR A 791 20.84 -52.65 39.33
C THR A 791 21.09 -53.65 38.18
N GLY A 792 20.96 -53.20 36.93
CA GLY A 792 21.18 -54.01 35.72
C GLY A 792 22.65 -54.23 35.36
N ARG A 793 23.59 -53.73 36.19
CA ARG A 793 25.02 -53.93 35.99
C ARG A 793 25.43 -55.39 36.27
N ASN A 794 26.46 -55.85 35.55
CA ASN A 794 27.17 -57.10 35.82
C ASN A 794 27.74 -57.15 37.26
N ALA A 795 28.46 -58.23 37.57
CA ALA A 795 28.97 -58.58 38.90
C ALA A 795 29.31 -57.39 39.82
N ALA A 796 28.82 -57.44 41.06
CA ALA A 796 29.24 -56.52 42.12
C ALA A 796 30.77 -56.54 42.26
N ALA A 797 31.39 -55.38 42.54
CA ALA A 797 32.84 -55.29 42.72
C ALA A 797 33.33 -56.33 43.74
N ALA A 798 34.37 -57.09 43.39
CA ALA A 798 34.90 -58.13 44.26
C ALA A 798 35.52 -57.52 45.54
N PRO A 799 35.62 -58.28 46.65
CA PRO A 799 36.18 -57.75 47.89
C PRO A 799 37.58 -57.12 47.69
N GLY A 800 37.71 -55.83 48.00
CA GLY A 800 38.95 -55.07 47.84
C GLY A 800 39.06 -54.27 46.53
N GLU A 801 38.20 -54.53 45.55
CA GLU A 801 38.14 -53.81 44.27
C GLU A 801 37.19 -52.60 44.32
N THR A 802 37.48 -51.60 43.49
CA THR A 802 36.63 -50.43 43.27
C THR A 802 36.14 -50.45 41.82
N SER A 803 34.85 -50.27 41.61
CA SER A 803 34.25 -50.14 40.28
C SER A 803 33.58 -48.79 40.15
N ALA A 804 33.80 -48.12 39.03
CA ALA A 804 33.07 -46.92 38.63
C ALA A 804 32.19 -47.25 37.42
N TRP A 805 31.09 -46.52 37.27
CA TRP A 805 30.21 -46.64 36.12
C TRP A 805 29.60 -45.30 35.77
N VAL A 806 29.30 -45.14 34.49
CA VAL A 806 28.52 -44.04 33.93
C VAL A 806 27.59 -44.66 32.89
N GLN A 807 26.33 -44.26 32.91
CA GLN A 807 25.29 -44.74 32.02
C GLN A 807 24.48 -43.54 31.54
N GLU A 808 24.29 -43.48 30.23
CA GLU A 808 23.29 -42.61 29.62
C GLU A 808 21.90 -43.20 29.82
N ILE A 809 20.96 -42.34 30.21
CA ILE A 809 19.58 -42.68 30.51
C ILE A 809 18.70 -41.96 29.49
N ASN A 810 17.85 -42.73 28.81
CA ASN A 810 16.76 -42.21 28.02
C ASN A 810 15.46 -42.81 28.57
N PHE A 811 14.44 -42.00 28.72
CA PHE A 811 13.14 -42.44 29.22
C PHE A 811 12.01 -41.72 28.50
N TYR A 812 10.88 -42.40 28.44
CA TYR A 812 9.66 -41.92 27.81
C TYR A 812 8.50 -42.23 28.74
N ALA A 813 7.58 -41.29 28.89
CA ALA A 813 6.31 -41.49 29.56
C ALA A 813 5.20 -40.89 28.69
N ASP A 814 4.16 -41.67 28.41
CA ASP A 814 2.92 -41.13 27.87
C ASP A 814 1.74 -41.44 28.79
N LYS A 815 0.69 -40.67 28.59
CA LYS A 815 -0.62 -40.92 29.15
C LYS A 815 -1.67 -40.36 28.20
N ASP A 816 -2.67 -41.16 27.87
CA ASP A 816 -3.87 -40.72 27.15
C ASP A 816 -4.80 -39.88 28.04
N LYS A 817 -5.64 -39.05 27.41
CA LYS A 817 -6.66 -38.25 28.10
C LYS A 817 -7.68 -39.12 28.83
N THR A 818 -7.98 -38.73 30.07
CA THR A 818 -8.96 -39.36 30.96
C THR A 818 -9.70 -38.26 31.74
N ASP A 819 -9.71 -38.32 33.08
CA ASP A 819 -10.24 -37.24 33.94
C ASP A 819 -9.32 -36.01 33.99
N THR A 820 -8.18 -36.08 33.31
CA THR A 820 -7.19 -35.03 33.06
C THR A 820 -6.73 -35.12 31.61
N TYR A 821 -6.12 -34.08 31.06
CA TYR A 821 -5.43 -34.20 29.76
C TYR A 821 -4.30 -35.22 29.78
N GLY A 822 -3.95 -35.65 28.57
CA GLY A 822 -2.82 -36.52 28.32
C GLY A 822 -1.50 -35.73 28.36
N PHE A 823 -0.39 -36.45 28.33
CA PHE A 823 0.92 -35.84 28.13
C PHE A 823 1.84 -36.81 27.40
N ARG A 824 2.84 -36.27 26.73
CA ARG A 824 4.02 -37.01 26.30
C ARG A 824 5.24 -36.38 26.93
N SER A 825 6.11 -37.22 27.47
CA SER A 825 7.37 -36.78 28.04
C SER A 825 8.52 -37.59 27.50
N GLU A 826 9.51 -36.86 27.02
CA GLU A 826 10.79 -37.40 26.57
C GLU A 826 11.88 -36.86 27.49
N GLY A 827 12.71 -37.77 28.00
CA GLY A 827 13.73 -37.43 28.96
C GLY A 827 15.07 -38.08 28.69
N PHE A 828 16.12 -37.32 28.96
CA PHE A 828 17.51 -37.71 28.84
C PHE A 828 18.23 -37.47 30.18
N GLY A 829 19.25 -38.26 30.48
CA GLY A 829 20.07 -38.03 31.65
C GLY A 829 21.36 -38.81 31.66
N LEU A 830 22.19 -38.49 32.65
CA LEU A 830 23.43 -39.19 32.95
C LEU A 830 23.39 -39.63 34.40
N ALA A 831 23.60 -40.92 34.61
CA ALA A 831 23.75 -41.52 35.92
C ALA A 831 25.15 -42.11 36.05
N GLY A 832 25.74 -41.98 37.23
CA GLY A 832 27.03 -42.59 37.51
C GLY A 832 27.16 -42.96 38.97
N GLY A 833 28.18 -43.73 39.26
CA GLY A 833 28.48 -44.08 40.63
C GLY A 833 29.81 -44.79 40.79
N VAL A 834 30.26 -44.86 42.02
CA VAL A 834 31.47 -45.58 42.42
C VAL A 834 31.10 -46.48 43.58
N GLU A 835 31.52 -47.74 43.51
CA GLU A 835 31.35 -48.72 44.58
C GLU A 835 32.68 -49.37 44.94
N ARG A 836 32.73 -49.86 46.19
CA ARG A 836 33.83 -50.66 46.69
C ARG A 836 33.32 -51.99 47.22
N GLY A 837 33.90 -53.08 46.73
CA GLY A 837 33.59 -54.43 47.16
C GLY A 837 34.08 -54.73 48.57
N THR A 838 33.23 -55.35 49.37
CA THR A 838 33.52 -55.82 50.73
C THR A 838 33.10 -57.28 50.89
N SER A 839 33.43 -57.91 52.02
CA SER A 839 32.94 -59.26 52.35
C SER A 839 31.41 -59.33 52.50
N MET A 840 30.74 -58.19 52.62
CA MET A 840 29.28 -58.07 52.77
C MET A 840 28.60 -57.59 51.48
N GLY A 841 29.29 -57.53 50.34
CA GLY A 841 28.81 -56.94 49.09
C GLY A 841 29.47 -55.59 48.79
N ALA A 842 29.04 -54.92 47.72
CA ALA A 842 29.57 -53.65 47.28
C ALA A 842 28.73 -52.48 47.83
N PHE A 843 29.39 -51.53 48.49
CA PHE A 843 28.77 -50.27 48.92
C PHE A 843 29.23 -49.16 47.99
N GLY A 844 28.32 -48.29 47.55
CA GLY A 844 28.63 -47.23 46.63
C GLY A 844 27.80 -45.98 46.82
N ILE A 845 28.28 -44.92 46.17
CA ILE A 845 27.58 -43.66 46.01
C ILE A 845 27.16 -43.52 44.54
N THR A 846 26.00 -42.94 44.31
CA THR A 846 25.50 -42.62 42.97
C THR A 846 25.10 -41.16 42.87
N ALA A 847 25.28 -40.58 41.69
CA ALA A 847 24.78 -39.28 41.32
C ALA A 847 24.11 -39.41 39.95
N ALA A 848 22.95 -38.79 39.78
CA ALA A 848 22.26 -38.73 38.51
C ALA A 848 21.72 -37.34 38.25
N PHE A 849 21.79 -36.91 37.00
CA PHE A 849 21.08 -35.75 36.51
C PHE A 849 20.18 -36.20 35.35
N THR A 850 18.89 -35.91 35.45
CA THR A 850 17.91 -36.19 34.41
C THR A 850 17.18 -34.91 34.06
N SER A 851 16.83 -34.74 32.79
CA SER A 851 16.01 -33.65 32.28
C SER A 851 15.00 -34.21 31.30
N SER A 852 13.78 -33.69 31.33
CA SER A 852 12.70 -34.11 30.46
C SER A 852 11.86 -32.93 30.05
N ASP A 853 11.42 -32.94 28.81
CA ASP A 853 10.41 -32.02 28.31
C ASP A 853 9.06 -32.73 28.26
N LEU A 854 8.00 -31.95 28.49
CA LEU A 854 6.62 -32.39 28.53
C LEU A 854 5.80 -31.55 27.58
N GLU A 855 5.01 -32.23 26.76
CA GLU A 855 4.12 -31.65 25.78
C GLU A 855 2.69 -32.19 25.98
N ASP A 856 1.70 -31.29 25.90
CA ASP A 856 0.29 -31.66 25.80
C ASP A 856 -0.06 -31.88 24.32
N PRO A 857 -0.33 -33.12 23.88
CA PRO A 857 -0.65 -33.42 22.49
C PRO A 857 -1.98 -32.83 22.02
N GLU A 858 -2.83 -32.31 22.92
CA GLU A 858 -4.12 -31.69 22.58
C GLU A 858 -4.07 -30.17 22.50
N SER A 859 -2.98 -29.53 22.97
CA SER A 859 -2.84 -28.08 22.94
C SER A 859 -2.58 -27.56 21.52
N ALA A 860 -3.31 -26.52 21.12
CA ALA A 860 -3.12 -25.83 19.84
C ALA A 860 -1.83 -24.99 19.81
N ALA A 861 -1.32 -24.60 20.98
CA ALA A 861 -0.04 -23.92 21.14
C ALA A 861 0.98 -24.85 21.79
N GLU A 862 2.26 -24.64 21.44
CA GLU A 862 3.38 -25.36 22.07
C GLU A 862 3.44 -25.00 23.58
N GLU A 863 2.97 -25.91 24.44
CA GLU A 863 3.23 -25.88 25.87
C GLU A 863 4.46 -26.73 26.15
N VAL A 864 5.55 -26.09 26.59
CA VAL A 864 6.77 -26.79 27.01
C VAL A 864 6.93 -26.64 28.51
N LEU A 865 6.84 -27.77 29.20
CA LEU A 865 7.21 -27.88 30.60
C LEU A 865 8.46 -28.75 30.72
N SER A 866 9.55 -28.15 31.19
CA SER A 866 10.80 -28.86 31.44
C SER A 866 10.90 -29.21 32.92
N ALA A 867 11.17 -30.48 33.21
CA ALA A 867 11.49 -30.97 34.54
C ALA A 867 12.94 -31.48 34.57
N SER A 868 13.71 -31.06 35.57
CA SER A 868 15.06 -31.59 35.79
C SER A 868 15.21 -32.09 37.22
N LEU A 869 15.95 -33.18 37.41
CA LEU A 869 16.21 -33.78 38.71
C LEU A 869 17.70 -34.07 38.86
N LEU A 870 18.27 -33.54 39.94
CA LEU A 870 19.57 -33.94 40.45
C LEU A 870 19.36 -34.88 41.64
N GLU A 871 19.81 -36.12 41.52
CA GLU A 871 19.70 -37.16 42.55
C GLU A 871 21.08 -37.56 43.08
N LEU A 872 21.18 -37.74 44.40
CA LEU A 872 22.33 -38.36 45.06
C LEU A 872 21.85 -39.54 45.91
N GLY A 873 22.55 -40.67 45.79
CA GLY A 873 22.17 -41.89 46.48
C GLY A 873 23.33 -42.66 47.09
N LEU A 874 23.01 -43.45 48.10
CA LEU A 874 23.85 -44.48 48.67
C LEU A 874 23.23 -45.83 48.32
N TYR A 875 24.03 -46.74 47.79
CA TYR A 875 23.55 -48.07 47.45
C TYR A 875 24.45 -49.17 47.99
N TRP A 876 23.83 -50.32 48.18
CA TRP A 876 24.48 -51.58 48.51
C TRP A 876 23.98 -52.65 47.54
N ARG A 877 24.89 -53.46 47.00
CA ARG A 877 24.52 -54.61 46.18
C ARG A 877 25.37 -55.84 46.51
N ALA A 878 24.76 -57.00 46.56
CA ALA A 878 25.45 -58.27 46.78
C ALA A 878 24.97 -59.33 45.79
N GLN A 879 25.89 -60.22 45.40
CA GLN A 879 25.61 -61.26 44.42
C GLN A 879 26.25 -62.59 44.85
N GLY A 880 25.45 -63.65 44.84
CA GLY A 880 25.89 -65.04 44.96
C GLY A 880 25.79 -65.79 43.63
N GLN A 881 26.03 -67.10 43.64
CA GLN A 881 25.98 -67.92 42.41
C GLN A 881 24.60 -67.93 41.71
N TYR A 882 23.51 -67.80 42.48
CA TYR A 882 22.13 -67.91 41.96
C TYR A 882 21.21 -66.77 42.40
N TRP A 883 21.76 -65.71 43.02
CA TRP A 883 20.96 -64.61 43.54
C TRP A 883 21.70 -63.28 43.47
N THR A 884 20.94 -62.20 43.33
CA THR A 884 21.39 -60.82 43.43
C THR A 884 20.43 -60.07 44.35
N THR A 885 20.94 -59.21 45.21
CA THR A 885 20.14 -58.33 46.06
C THR A 885 20.76 -56.95 46.10
N TRP A 886 19.93 -55.93 46.33
CA TRP A 886 20.36 -54.55 46.38
C TRP A 886 19.46 -53.74 47.30
N ALA A 887 20.00 -52.63 47.80
CA ALA A 887 19.27 -51.60 48.52
C ALA A 887 19.81 -50.23 48.07
N LEU A 888 18.92 -49.27 47.83
CA LEU A 888 19.23 -47.90 47.46
C LEU A 888 18.48 -46.96 48.40
N ALA A 889 19.18 -45.95 48.90
CA ALA A 889 18.57 -44.79 49.55
C ALA A 889 19.06 -43.54 48.80
N ALA A 890 18.13 -42.79 48.21
CA ALA A 890 18.44 -41.61 47.41
C ALA A 890 17.60 -40.41 47.84
N GLY A 891 18.14 -39.21 47.61
CA GLY A 891 17.44 -37.95 47.76
C GLY A 891 17.84 -37.02 46.62
N GLY A 892 16.88 -36.23 46.12
CA GLY A 892 17.13 -35.36 44.99
C GLY A 892 16.41 -34.01 45.09
N TYR A 893 16.84 -33.08 44.25
CA TYR A 893 16.23 -31.77 44.06
C TYR A 893 15.68 -31.69 42.63
N ALA A 894 14.37 -31.46 42.52
CA ALA A 894 13.69 -31.27 41.26
C ALA A 894 13.43 -29.78 41.00
N SER A 895 13.67 -29.33 39.77
CA SER A 895 13.33 -28.00 39.29
C SER A 895 12.40 -28.10 38.09
N PHE A 896 11.40 -27.22 38.04
CA PHE A 896 10.43 -27.15 36.96
C PHE A 896 10.46 -25.75 36.34
N SER A 897 10.39 -25.70 35.01
CA SER A 897 10.22 -24.47 34.24
C SER A 897 9.09 -24.70 33.24
N ALA A 898 8.14 -23.77 33.17
CA ALA A 898 7.01 -23.88 32.26
C ALA A 898 6.84 -22.56 31.49
N THR A 899 6.66 -22.67 30.17
CA THR A 899 6.26 -21.54 29.32
C THR A 899 4.94 -21.89 28.67
N ARG A 900 3.93 -21.04 28.83
CA ARG A 900 2.64 -21.15 28.14
C ARG A 900 2.47 -20.01 27.16
N LYS A 901 2.01 -20.34 25.97
CA LYS A 901 1.61 -19.38 24.94
C LYS A 901 0.15 -19.65 24.63
N VAL A 902 -0.64 -18.59 24.52
CA VAL A 902 -2.02 -18.69 24.07
C VAL A 902 -2.05 -18.30 22.60
N VAL A 903 -2.56 -19.19 21.76
CA VAL A 903 -2.85 -18.94 20.35
C VAL A 903 -4.36 -19.04 20.17
N ALA A 904 -4.95 -17.93 19.74
CA ALA A 904 -6.39 -17.83 19.48
C ALA A 904 -6.62 -17.07 18.17
N GLU A 905 -7.65 -17.48 17.44
CA GLU A 905 -8.19 -16.71 16.32
C GLU A 905 -9.25 -15.75 16.88
N GLY A 906 -9.15 -14.47 16.52
CA GLY A 906 -9.94 -13.37 17.06
C GLY A 906 -9.05 -12.23 17.49
#